data_AF-A0A1Z5JTW4-F1
#
_entry.id   AF-A0A1Z5JTW4-F1
#
_cell.length_a   1.000
_cell.length_b   1.000
_cell.length_c   1.000
_cell.angle_alpha   90.00
_cell.angle_beta   90.00
_cell.angle_gamma   90.00
#
_symmetry.space_group_name_H-M   'P 1'
#
loop_
_entity.id
_entity.type
_entity.pdbx_description
1 polymer ?
#
loop_
_entity_poly.entity_id
_entity_poly.type
_entity_poly.pdbx_seq_one_letter_code
_entity_poly.pdbx_strand_id
1 'polypeptide(L)'
;MAKSSDVPAAIPNGVPRMMPYIITGLTLLTVLYFSLEYTFRDSTSILGLPGAGDEFCKNVKEDQICSRSDLFAFQVTSCLALFCCAVLGVYTWFITGRSHTAVPQTPEGRLFGYIPEAELTAAICFTFQLWDFMISLLIEEHRTAIMLTHHFMAASVSWCSVRYQCLQHYGVFFLGLSEVSSVFLVFVDLSKYFPPTPGSLFDQIVGTSVAPPFAITFILFRVIYWWPISIQLFQDCYKVMQSGQATKLRPGKEWVLYVFLGMNLPLGFLQLYWTTIILEEALYSLNTDKMKEITFIHFNDVYNVEKAARFVHKVRELQQTTGDSSCTFFSGDAFSPSLLSTSLRGKQMIPVLKALNIDCACLGNHDLDFGVPEFIALREQCGFPWICSNARNVVQNKDEQSQQLAGCEEYVILERNGNRLLVLGLIEASWMATLSTVEPESIEFEEPTDYVKRRVPEIIQEHGPFDMAVATSHMRMPSDYKLADECAGQIDIILGGHDHHYEDTIRNQIRILNSGTDFSDFTAIRIEGRESQVIDASTGMYYPLKTVSTRYQISNDMPEDSEIAAIVKAIQSDVQKSMNSVVGTSKVDLDARFSQIRTKETNVANFLASVMARATDADIALLNSGSIRADRILPKGDIRMSDLADLVPMDDSMEVVEITGAQLLQVLENGVSQYPAMEGRFPCVDGVRFAFDPSKPAGSRLVEGSVTVRSRQCFSCLHKRGETPPPPSIDNNSPATFCPLESQRTYTLCTKTYLLKGKDGYDVLSGLKVVRDEEYCPLLPTAVANLFTEIGILRRWTDYTIQGSVIAAAAKFKEKLRTPFVDPFAIHPVVDGRIRNIQIKD
;
A
#
# COMPACT_ATOMS: atom_id res chain seq x y z
N MET A 1 5.85 52.91 58.83
CA MET A 1 6.79 51.80 58.56
C MET A 1 6.57 50.76 59.65
N ALA A 2 5.95 49.62 59.31
CA ALA A 2 5.81 48.49 60.23
C ALA A 2 7.21 47.94 60.55
N LYS A 3 7.47 47.63 61.83
CA LYS A 3 8.76 47.07 62.27
C LYS A 3 8.76 45.56 62.00
N SER A 4 9.94 44.94 61.92
CA SER A 4 10.10 43.48 61.80
C SER A 4 9.46 42.68 62.98
N SER A 5 8.95 43.37 64.01
CA SER A 5 8.23 42.82 65.14
C SER A 5 6.78 42.41 64.86
N ASP A 6 6.25 42.70 63.67
CA ASP A 6 4.83 42.50 63.34
C ASP A 6 4.54 41.18 62.58
N VAL A 7 5.56 40.33 62.39
CA VAL A 7 5.38 38.98 61.81
C VAL A 7 5.05 38.00 62.96
N PRO A 8 3.86 37.35 62.97
CA PRO A 8 3.46 36.46 64.06
C PRO A 8 4.49 35.34 64.31
N ALA A 9 4.59 34.91 65.58
CA ALA A 9 5.38 33.74 65.95
C ALA A 9 4.92 32.50 65.16
N ALA A 10 5.87 31.64 64.76
CA ALA A 10 5.60 30.45 63.97
C ALA A 10 4.51 29.58 64.63
N ILE A 11 3.46 29.23 63.89
CA ILE A 11 2.54 28.20 64.36
C ILE A 11 3.25 26.86 64.12
N PRO A 12 3.42 26.00 65.14
CA PRO A 12 4.14 24.75 64.98
C PRO A 12 3.50 23.89 63.88
N ASN A 13 4.34 23.23 63.08
CA ASN A 13 4.05 22.25 62.03
C ASN A 13 2.59 22.18 61.54
N GLY A 14 2.29 22.66 60.33
CA GLY A 14 0.95 22.58 59.73
C GLY A 14 0.49 21.16 59.40
N VAL A 15 1.41 20.19 59.28
CA VAL A 15 1.07 18.81 58.90
C VAL A 15 0.10 18.16 59.90
N PRO A 16 0.35 18.09 61.22
CA PRO A 16 -0.62 17.56 62.18
C PRO A 16 -2.03 18.16 62.07
N ARG A 17 -2.15 19.47 61.79
CA ARG A 17 -3.45 20.13 61.62
C ARG A 17 -4.13 19.74 60.31
N MET A 18 -3.36 19.64 59.24
CA MET A 18 -3.87 19.35 57.90
C MET A 18 -3.98 17.84 57.62
N MET A 19 -3.35 16.98 58.42
CA MET A 19 -3.31 15.53 58.20
C MET A 19 -4.69 14.88 58.07
N PRO A 20 -5.70 15.24 58.90
CA PRO A 20 -7.06 14.72 58.69
C PRO A 20 -7.60 15.05 57.30
N TYR A 21 -7.42 16.30 56.84
CA TYR A 21 -7.85 16.74 55.51
C TYR A 21 -7.09 16.03 54.39
N ILE A 22 -5.77 15.83 54.57
CA ILE A 22 -4.94 15.13 53.59
C ILE A 22 -5.38 13.68 53.45
N ILE A 23 -5.57 12.96 54.56
CA ILE A 23 -6.01 11.56 54.56
C ILE A 23 -7.42 11.44 53.97
N THR A 24 -8.36 12.30 54.40
CA THR A 24 -9.72 12.32 53.86
C THR A 24 -9.70 12.62 52.37
N GLY A 25 -8.91 13.59 51.90
CA GLY A 25 -8.82 13.94 50.48
C GLY A 25 -8.23 12.81 49.64
N LEU A 26 -7.13 12.18 50.08
CA LEU A 26 -6.57 11.00 49.41
C LEU A 26 -7.58 9.86 49.32
N THR A 27 -8.32 9.62 50.41
CA THR A 27 -9.35 8.58 50.46
C THR A 27 -10.48 8.90 49.48
N LEU A 28 -10.96 10.15 49.46
CA LEU A 28 -12.05 10.59 48.62
C LEU A 28 -11.68 10.54 47.13
N LEU A 29 -10.50 11.04 46.74
CA LEU A 29 -10.03 10.98 45.35
C LEU A 29 -9.85 9.52 44.90
N THR A 30 -9.27 8.67 45.73
CA THR A 30 -9.05 7.25 45.41
C THR A 30 -10.37 6.49 45.26
N VAL A 31 -11.31 6.69 46.20
CA VAL A 31 -12.65 6.06 46.13
C VAL A 31 -13.42 6.57 44.91
N LEU A 32 -13.38 7.87 44.64
CA LEU A 32 -14.05 8.48 43.49
C LEU A 32 -13.49 7.91 42.17
N TYR A 33 -12.17 7.87 42.03
CA TYR A 33 -11.50 7.31 40.85
C TYR A 33 -11.92 5.86 40.58
N PHE A 34 -11.73 4.95 41.54
CA PHE A 34 -12.07 3.55 41.32
C PHE A 34 -13.58 3.32 41.15
N SER A 35 -14.42 4.16 41.78
CA SER A 35 -15.88 4.09 41.57
C SER A 35 -16.27 4.52 40.17
N LEU A 36 -15.68 5.61 39.65
CA LEU A 36 -15.91 6.08 38.29
C LEU A 36 -15.35 5.10 37.26
N GLU A 37 -14.14 4.59 37.46
CA GLU A 37 -13.51 3.59 36.59
C GLU A 37 -14.38 2.34 36.49
N TYR A 38 -14.81 1.80 37.64
CA TYR A 38 -15.69 0.63 37.71
C TYR A 38 -17.05 0.89 37.04
N THR A 39 -17.69 2.02 37.35
CA THR A 39 -19.00 2.36 36.79
C THR A 39 -18.94 2.55 35.28
N PHE A 40 -17.91 3.23 34.79
CA PHE A 40 -17.74 3.52 33.38
C PHE A 40 -17.34 2.28 32.57
N ARG A 41 -16.63 1.34 33.21
CA ARG A 41 -16.32 0.03 32.64
C ARG A 41 -17.58 -0.83 32.46
N ASP A 42 -18.61 -0.71 33.28
CA ASP A 42 -19.78 -1.60 33.21
C ASP A 42 -21.09 -0.92 32.73
N SER A 43 -21.08 0.38 32.38
CA SER A 43 -22.30 1.13 32.06
C SER A 43 -22.38 1.67 30.63
N THR A 44 -23.58 1.62 30.06
CA THR A 44 -23.99 2.34 28.85
C THR A 44 -24.51 3.76 29.13
N SER A 45 -24.47 4.24 30.39
CA SER A 45 -25.02 5.55 30.79
C SER A 45 -24.10 6.33 31.72
N ILE A 46 -23.77 7.57 31.37
CA ILE A 46 -22.91 8.47 32.17
C ILE A 46 -23.81 9.37 33.03
N LEU A 47 -23.60 9.41 34.35
CA LEU A 47 -24.22 10.39 35.27
C LEU A 47 -25.77 10.51 35.20
N GLY A 48 -26.46 9.42 34.84
CA GLY A 48 -27.92 9.42 34.69
C GLY A 48 -28.43 10.12 33.41
N LEU A 49 -27.52 10.49 32.49
CA LEU A 49 -27.85 10.95 31.14
C LEU A 49 -27.90 9.73 30.20
N PRO A 50 -29.09 9.30 29.76
CA PRO A 50 -29.20 8.25 28.74
C PRO A 50 -28.56 8.73 27.43
N GLY A 51 -27.68 7.91 26.84
CA GLY A 51 -27.03 8.19 25.54
C GLY A 51 -25.68 8.92 25.59
N ALA A 52 -25.23 9.38 26.76
CA ALA A 52 -23.89 9.98 26.88
C ALA A 52 -22.78 8.93 26.72
N GLY A 53 -22.97 7.71 27.22
CA GLY A 53 -22.03 6.60 26.97
C GLY A 53 -21.88 6.30 25.48
N ASP A 54 -22.99 6.35 24.72
CA ASP A 54 -22.98 6.15 23.27
C ASP A 54 -22.25 7.27 22.52
N GLU A 55 -22.21 8.51 23.04
CA GLU A 55 -21.45 9.62 22.44
C GLU A 55 -19.94 9.47 22.62
N PHE A 56 -19.50 9.00 23.80
CA PHE A 56 -18.09 8.78 24.12
C PHE A 56 -17.53 7.45 23.55
N CYS A 57 -18.41 6.48 23.23
CA CYS A 57 -18.02 5.13 22.78
C CYS A 57 -18.28 4.84 21.29
N LYS A 58 -18.84 5.79 20.53
CA LYS A 58 -19.38 5.57 19.17
C LYS A 58 -18.40 5.09 18.09
N ASN A 59 -17.09 5.22 18.33
CA ASN A 59 -16.04 4.84 17.38
C ASN A 59 -15.28 3.56 17.77
N VAL A 60 -15.75 2.81 18.77
CA VAL A 60 -15.15 1.53 19.17
C VAL A 60 -16.02 0.40 18.62
N LYS A 61 -15.40 -0.56 17.89
CA LYS A 61 -16.10 -1.74 17.32
C LYS A 61 -17.01 -2.39 18.37
N GLU A 62 -18.18 -2.86 17.93
CA GLU A 62 -19.34 -3.33 18.73
C GLU A 62 -19.07 -4.33 19.89
N ASP A 63 -17.85 -4.86 20.04
CA ASP A 63 -17.49 -5.83 21.07
C ASP A 63 -16.60 -5.28 22.21
N GLN A 64 -16.27 -3.99 22.23
CA GLN A 64 -15.47 -3.38 23.30
C GLN A 64 -16.25 -2.29 24.04
N ILE A 65 -16.75 -2.66 25.21
CA ILE A 65 -16.93 -1.77 26.37
C ILE A 65 -15.80 -0.72 26.41
N CYS A 66 -16.13 0.54 26.69
CA CYS A 66 -15.24 1.70 26.62
C CYS A 66 -13.82 1.39 27.14
N SER A 67 -12.88 1.18 26.23
CA SER A 67 -11.59 0.54 26.53
C SER A 67 -10.71 1.35 27.48
N ARG A 68 -11.06 2.63 27.75
CA ARG A 68 -10.29 3.62 28.49
C ARG A 68 -11.04 4.29 29.66
N SER A 69 -11.78 3.50 30.44
CA SER A 69 -12.49 3.99 31.65
C SER A 69 -11.58 4.62 32.70
N ASP A 70 -10.31 4.22 32.72
CA ASP A 70 -9.22 4.76 33.54
C ASP A 70 -9.00 6.27 33.29
N LEU A 71 -8.90 6.68 32.03
CA LEU A 71 -8.65 8.07 31.64
C LEU A 71 -9.83 8.99 31.96
N PHE A 72 -11.05 8.51 31.72
CA PHE A 72 -12.26 9.25 32.08
C PHE A 72 -12.31 9.49 33.60
N ALA A 73 -12.14 8.41 34.38
CA ALA A 73 -12.17 8.46 35.83
C ALA A 73 -11.08 9.39 36.39
N PHE A 74 -9.89 9.35 35.79
CA PHE A 74 -8.78 10.24 36.15
C PHE A 74 -9.15 11.71 35.97
N GLN A 75 -9.65 12.10 34.78
CA GLN A 75 -9.95 13.50 34.47
C GLN A 75 -11.06 14.07 35.37
N VAL A 76 -12.15 13.31 35.55
CA VAL A 76 -13.26 13.73 36.42
C VAL A 76 -12.83 13.87 37.88
N THR A 77 -11.98 12.94 38.36
CA THR A 77 -11.45 13.00 39.73
C THR A 77 -10.51 14.20 39.92
N SER A 78 -9.64 14.46 38.94
CA SER A 78 -8.72 15.60 38.95
C SER A 78 -9.45 16.94 38.98
N CYS A 79 -10.57 17.05 38.26
CA CYS A 79 -11.41 18.24 38.22
C CYS A 79 -11.80 18.73 39.63
N LEU A 80 -12.19 17.80 40.52
CA LEU A 80 -12.67 18.14 41.86
C LEU A 80 -11.59 18.85 42.69
N ALA A 81 -10.36 18.34 42.68
CA ALA A 81 -9.28 18.88 43.48
C ALA A 81 -8.74 20.20 42.90
N LEU A 82 -8.61 20.28 41.58
CA LEU A 82 -8.21 21.49 40.86
C LEU A 82 -9.24 22.61 41.04
N PHE A 83 -10.53 22.28 40.96
CA PHE A 83 -11.61 23.23 41.21
C PHE A 83 -11.56 23.79 42.64
N CYS A 84 -11.34 22.94 43.64
CA CYS A 84 -11.17 23.39 45.03
C CYS A 84 -9.99 24.37 45.18
N CYS A 85 -8.84 24.07 44.56
CA CYS A 85 -7.67 24.94 44.57
C CYS A 85 -7.96 26.29 43.88
N ALA A 86 -8.58 26.25 42.71
CA ALA A 86 -8.95 27.43 41.93
C ALA A 86 -9.92 28.36 42.69
N VAL A 87 -10.98 27.79 43.27
CA VAL A 87 -11.99 28.55 44.03
C VAL A 87 -11.35 29.21 45.26
N LEU A 88 -10.55 28.46 46.04
CA LEU A 88 -9.88 29.02 47.21
C LEU A 88 -8.83 30.07 46.83
N GLY A 89 -8.10 29.86 45.73
CA GLY A 89 -7.16 30.82 45.16
C GLY A 89 -7.84 32.14 44.79
N VAL A 90 -8.90 32.09 43.98
CA VAL A 90 -9.69 33.27 43.57
C VAL A 90 -10.32 33.96 44.78
N TYR A 91 -10.90 33.18 45.70
CA TYR A 91 -11.54 33.72 46.90
C TYR A 91 -10.56 34.46 47.80
N THR A 92 -9.36 33.91 47.99
CA THR A 92 -8.34 34.49 48.88
C THR A 92 -7.61 35.66 48.22
N TRP A 93 -7.37 35.59 46.91
CA TRP A 93 -6.64 36.59 46.15
C TRP A 93 -7.49 37.81 45.80
N PHE A 94 -8.65 37.60 45.16
CA PHE A 94 -9.48 38.68 44.61
C PHE A 94 -10.68 39.03 45.47
N ILE A 95 -11.45 38.03 45.95
CA ILE A 95 -12.74 38.29 46.61
C ILE A 95 -12.54 38.90 47.99
N THR A 96 -11.72 38.26 48.82
CA THR A 96 -11.45 38.73 50.18
C THR A 96 -10.21 39.61 50.27
N GLY A 97 -9.30 39.50 49.29
CA GLY A 97 -8.01 40.21 49.30
C GLY A 97 -7.14 39.86 50.51
N ARG A 98 -7.40 38.73 51.19
CA ARG A 98 -6.67 38.35 52.41
C ARG A 98 -5.21 38.00 52.13
N SER A 99 -4.87 37.56 50.92
CA SER A 99 -3.47 37.42 50.49
C SER A 99 -2.67 38.72 50.66
N HIS A 100 -3.32 39.87 50.47
CA HIS A 100 -2.68 41.20 50.50
C HIS A 100 -2.88 41.93 51.84
N THR A 101 -3.89 41.56 52.62
CA THR A 101 -4.28 42.30 53.84
C THR A 101 -4.02 41.54 55.14
N ALA A 102 -3.99 40.19 55.11
CA ALA A 102 -3.82 39.39 56.32
C ALA A 102 -2.36 39.33 56.82
N VAL A 103 -1.41 39.71 55.97
CA VAL A 103 0.03 39.73 56.30
C VAL A 103 0.64 41.08 55.95
N PRO A 104 1.66 41.56 56.71
CA PRO A 104 2.38 42.77 56.35
C PRO A 104 2.98 42.65 54.94
N GLN A 105 2.83 43.69 54.12
CA GLN A 105 3.39 43.74 52.75
C GLN A 105 4.91 44.03 52.74
N THR A 106 5.63 43.45 53.69
CA THR A 106 7.08 43.39 53.77
C THR A 106 7.56 42.04 53.21
N PRO A 107 8.83 41.91 52.79
CA PRO A 107 9.39 40.62 52.37
C PRO A 107 9.18 39.51 53.42
N GLU A 108 9.41 39.81 54.70
CA GLU A 108 9.25 38.86 55.80
C GLU A 108 7.78 38.47 55.99
N GLY A 109 6.86 39.43 55.89
CA GLY A 109 5.43 39.18 56.01
C GLY A 109 4.86 38.33 54.87
N ARG A 110 5.30 38.56 53.62
CA ARG A 110 4.88 37.72 52.48
C ARG A 110 5.48 36.31 52.51
N LEU A 111 6.73 36.17 52.97
CA LEU A 111 7.39 34.86 53.04
C LEU A 111 6.95 34.02 54.25
N PHE A 112 6.66 34.61 55.40
CA PHE A 112 6.44 33.87 56.65
C PHE A 112 5.14 34.19 57.37
N GLY A 113 4.34 35.12 56.85
CA GLY A 113 3.03 35.42 57.38
C GLY A 113 2.05 34.27 57.21
N TYR A 114 1.15 34.12 58.18
CA TYR A 114 0.19 33.03 58.22
C TYR A 114 -1.16 33.44 57.64
N ILE A 115 -1.67 32.63 56.71
CA ILE A 115 -2.96 32.78 56.02
C ILE A 115 -3.64 31.40 56.04
N PRO A 116 -4.69 31.20 56.86
CA PRO A 116 -5.36 29.91 57.01
C PRO A 116 -5.85 29.32 55.67
N GLU A 117 -6.38 30.16 54.80
CA GLU A 117 -6.91 29.77 53.49
C GLU A 117 -5.79 29.26 52.56
N ALA A 118 -4.60 29.84 52.67
CA ALA A 118 -3.42 29.41 51.92
C ALA A 118 -2.86 28.08 52.44
N GLU A 119 -2.88 27.85 53.76
CA GLU A 119 -2.52 26.54 54.35
C GLU A 119 -3.46 25.43 53.85
N LEU A 120 -4.77 25.72 53.79
CA LEU A 120 -5.75 24.79 53.24
C LEU A 120 -5.54 24.55 51.73
N THR A 121 -5.33 25.62 50.94
CA THR A 121 -5.06 25.51 49.50
C THR A 121 -3.81 24.66 49.23
N ALA A 122 -2.73 24.88 49.98
CA ALA A 122 -1.51 24.10 49.87
C ALA A 122 -1.71 22.63 50.28
N ALA A 123 -2.54 22.36 51.29
CA ALA A 123 -2.87 21.00 51.70
C ALA A 123 -3.68 20.26 50.61
N ILE A 124 -4.67 20.90 50.00
CA ILE A 124 -5.45 20.32 48.90
C ILE A 124 -4.55 20.07 47.68
N CYS A 125 -3.72 21.04 47.30
CA CYS A 125 -2.78 20.88 46.21
C CYS A 125 -1.78 19.75 46.48
N PHE A 126 -1.22 19.65 47.70
CA PHE A 126 -0.35 18.53 48.07
C PHE A 126 -1.06 17.18 47.97
N THR A 127 -2.28 17.08 48.49
CA THR A 127 -3.10 15.86 48.41
C THR A 127 -3.36 15.46 46.96
N PHE A 128 -3.73 16.42 46.11
CA PHE A 128 -3.94 16.18 44.69
C PHE A 128 -2.67 15.70 44.01
N GLN A 129 -1.57 16.44 44.13
CA GLN A 129 -0.31 16.10 43.44
C GLN A 129 0.27 14.76 43.92
N LEU A 130 0.07 14.40 45.19
CA LEU A 130 0.46 13.09 45.70
C LEU A 130 -0.41 11.95 45.14
N TRP A 131 -1.73 12.15 45.08
CA TRP A 131 -2.66 11.19 44.48
C TRP A 131 -2.40 11.04 42.97
N ASP A 132 -2.29 12.16 42.27
CA ASP A 132 -2.06 12.25 40.82
C ASP A 132 -0.76 11.56 40.43
N PHE A 133 0.35 11.83 41.14
CA PHE A 133 1.62 11.15 40.89
C PHE A 133 1.49 9.61 41.01
N MET A 134 0.71 9.11 41.98
CA MET A 134 0.52 7.66 42.15
C MET A 134 -0.36 7.05 41.07
N ILE A 135 -1.43 7.73 40.65
CA ILE A 135 -2.31 7.24 39.57
C ILE A 135 -1.63 7.38 38.20
N SER A 136 -0.87 8.45 37.96
CA SER A 136 -0.07 8.65 36.74
C SER A 136 1.00 7.57 36.53
N LEU A 137 1.43 6.86 37.58
CA LEU A 137 2.28 5.68 37.42
C LEU A 137 1.52 4.47 36.87
N LEU A 138 0.20 4.41 37.03
CA LEU A 138 -0.67 3.32 36.57
C LEU A 138 -1.16 3.54 35.14
N ILE A 139 -1.31 4.80 34.71
CA ILE A 139 -1.78 5.20 33.38
C ILE A 139 -0.59 5.40 32.43
N GLU A 140 -0.60 4.73 31.28
CA GLU A 140 0.54 4.73 30.34
C GLU A 140 0.83 6.13 29.77
N GLU A 141 -0.21 6.89 29.41
CA GLU A 141 -0.15 8.21 28.80
C GLU A 141 0.42 9.28 29.74
N HIS A 142 0.30 9.06 31.06
CA HIS A 142 0.73 10.03 32.07
C HIS A 142 2.12 9.71 32.63
N ARG A 143 2.72 8.57 32.26
CA ARG A 143 4.04 8.12 32.74
C ARG A 143 5.22 8.85 32.08
N THR A 144 5.00 10.00 31.45
CA THR A 144 6.07 10.77 30.81
C THR A 144 6.99 11.41 31.87
N ALA A 145 8.28 11.50 31.57
CA ALA A 145 9.26 12.09 32.49
C ALA A 145 8.93 13.56 32.84
N ILE A 146 8.39 14.32 31.89
CA ILE A 146 7.99 15.72 32.09
C ILE A 146 6.84 15.81 33.10
N MET A 147 5.78 15.01 32.93
CA MET A 147 4.62 15.02 33.82
C MET A 147 4.98 14.54 35.23
N LEU A 148 5.67 13.41 35.35
CA LEU A 148 6.08 12.89 36.66
C LEU A 148 6.99 13.88 37.41
N THR A 149 7.90 14.55 36.69
CA THR A 149 8.75 15.60 37.28
C THR A 149 7.92 16.80 37.73
N HIS A 150 6.97 17.25 36.90
CA HIS A 150 6.06 18.35 37.25
C HIS A 150 5.29 18.07 38.54
N HIS A 151 4.63 16.91 38.63
CA HIS A 151 3.83 16.53 39.81
C HIS A 151 4.69 16.39 41.06
N PHE A 152 5.88 15.78 40.94
CA PHE A 152 6.82 15.69 42.07
C PHE A 152 7.26 17.05 42.59
N MET A 153 7.58 17.98 41.67
CA MET A 153 7.97 19.35 42.03
C MET A 153 6.82 20.11 42.69
N ALA A 154 5.62 20.03 42.13
CA ALA A 154 4.41 20.66 42.69
C ALA A 154 4.07 20.10 44.08
N ALA A 155 4.12 18.78 44.25
CA ALA A 155 3.93 18.13 45.54
C ALA A 155 4.97 18.60 46.58
N SER A 156 6.24 18.71 46.18
CA SER A 156 7.33 19.15 47.05
C SER A 156 7.14 20.58 47.56
N VAL A 157 6.73 21.49 46.67
CA VAL A 157 6.43 22.89 46.97
C VAL A 157 5.23 23.01 47.90
N SER A 158 4.14 22.30 47.61
CA SER A 158 2.93 22.28 48.43
C SER A 158 3.18 21.69 49.83
N TRP A 159 3.93 20.58 49.91
CA TRP A 159 4.34 19.98 51.18
C TRP A 159 5.15 20.96 52.03
N CYS A 160 6.13 21.64 51.44
CA CYS A 160 6.96 22.59 52.17
C CYS A 160 6.14 23.78 52.69
N SER A 161 5.16 24.26 51.91
CA SER A 161 4.22 25.31 52.32
C SER A 161 3.41 24.91 53.55
N VAL A 162 2.85 23.69 53.58
CA VAL A 162 2.11 23.16 54.74
C VAL A 162 3.02 22.88 55.94
N ARG A 163 4.15 22.21 55.71
CA ARG A 163 5.05 21.72 56.77
C ARG A 163 5.74 22.84 57.53
N TYR A 164 6.17 23.87 56.82
CA TYR A 164 7.03 24.93 57.36
C TYR A 164 6.35 26.30 57.41
N GLN A 165 5.09 26.40 56.96
CA GLN A 165 4.33 27.65 56.93
C GLN A 165 5.12 28.80 56.32
N CYS A 166 5.69 28.51 55.17
CA CYS A 166 6.43 29.48 54.38
C CYS A 166 5.67 29.67 53.07
N LEU A 167 5.74 30.88 52.55
CA LEU A 167 5.27 31.26 51.23
C LEU A 167 3.76 31.17 51.05
N GLN A 168 2.99 31.28 52.13
CA GLN A 168 1.53 31.22 52.06
C GLN A 168 0.92 32.34 51.21
N HIS A 169 1.48 33.57 51.24
CA HIS A 169 1.09 34.63 50.32
C HIS A 169 1.22 34.22 48.85
N TYR A 170 2.41 33.71 48.48
CA TYR A 170 2.71 33.26 47.12
C TYR A 170 1.98 31.95 46.75
N GLY A 171 1.71 31.10 47.73
CA GLY A 171 1.00 29.84 47.57
C GLY A 171 -0.45 30.02 47.14
N VAL A 172 -1.13 31.10 47.57
CA VAL A 172 -2.46 31.45 47.05
C VAL A 172 -2.43 31.61 45.53
N PHE A 173 -1.36 32.18 44.99
CA PHE A 173 -1.18 32.33 43.55
C PHE A 173 -0.77 31.01 42.89
N PHE A 174 0.40 30.47 43.26
CA PHE A 174 1.03 29.33 42.55
C PHE A 174 0.33 27.98 42.75
N LEU A 175 -0.40 27.80 43.86
CA LEU A 175 -1.07 26.54 44.19
C LEU A 175 -2.60 26.64 44.08
N GLY A 176 -3.11 27.84 43.82
CA GLY A 176 -4.55 28.14 43.81
C GLY A 176 -4.95 28.87 42.54
N LEU A 177 -4.61 30.14 42.41
CA LEU A 177 -5.06 30.97 41.30
C LEU A 177 -4.59 30.45 39.92
N SER A 178 -3.38 29.90 39.84
CA SER A 178 -2.86 29.23 38.63
C SER A 178 -3.68 28.01 38.21
N GLU A 179 -4.44 27.39 39.11
CA GLU A 179 -5.25 26.20 38.83
C GLU A 179 -6.58 26.53 38.15
N VAL A 180 -6.94 27.82 38.04
CA VAL A 180 -8.13 28.25 37.26
C VAL A 180 -8.06 27.73 35.83
N SER A 181 -6.89 27.79 35.19
CA SER A 181 -6.72 27.24 33.85
C SER A 181 -6.78 25.71 33.83
N SER A 182 -6.31 25.04 34.89
CA SER A 182 -6.30 23.57 34.97
C SER A 182 -7.70 22.98 35.03
N VAL A 183 -8.68 23.71 35.58
CA VAL A 183 -10.10 23.29 35.56
C VAL A 183 -10.60 23.14 34.13
N PHE A 184 -10.25 24.07 33.23
CA PHE A 184 -10.63 23.97 31.82
C PHE A 184 -9.80 22.93 31.07
N LEU A 185 -8.51 22.79 31.43
CA LEU A 185 -7.61 21.79 30.84
C LEU A 185 -8.18 20.36 30.96
N VAL A 186 -8.79 20.02 32.10
CA VAL A 186 -9.44 18.71 32.30
C VAL A 186 -10.43 18.38 31.18
N PHE A 187 -11.24 19.35 30.75
CA PHE A 187 -12.23 19.16 29.69
C PHE A 187 -11.60 19.10 28.30
N VAL A 188 -10.52 19.87 28.08
CA VAL A 188 -9.72 19.79 26.84
C VAL A 188 -9.07 18.41 26.73
N ASP A 189 -8.44 17.92 27.80
CA ASP A 189 -7.84 16.59 27.85
C ASP A 189 -8.90 15.50 27.68
N LEU A 190 -10.09 15.66 28.27
CA LEU A 190 -11.19 14.72 28.06
C LEU A 190 -11.57 14.60 26.58
N SER A 191 -11.61 15.72 25.84
CA SER A 191 -11.88 15.71 24.39
C SER A 191 -10.76 15.08 23.57
N LYS A 192 -9.52 15.07 24.08
CA LYS A 192 -8.40 14.36 23.45
C LYS A 192 -8.61 12.84 23.52
N TYR A 193 -8.94 12.34 24.70
CA TYR A 193 -9.14 10.89 24.90
C TYR A 193 -10.47 10.39 24.35
N PHE A 194 -11.47 11.27 24.28
CA PHE A 194 -12.80 10.98 23.78
C PHE A 194 -13.23 12.06 22.77
N PRO A 195 -12.78 11.96 21.50
CA PRO A 195 -13.13 12.94 20.48
C PRO A 195 -14.65 13.07 20.33
N PRO A 196 -15.21 14.29 20.51
CA PRO A 196 -16.63 14.50 20.26
C PRO A 196 -16.96 14.24 18.79
N THR A 197 -18.19 13.79 18.52
CA THR A 197 -18.68 13.74 17.14
C THR A 197 -18.80 15.17 16.60
N PRO A 198 -18.27 15.48 15.41
CA PRO A 198 -18.33 16.84 14.86
C PRO A 198 -19.75 17.41 14.84
N GLY A 199 -19.93 18.60 15.41
CA GLY A 199 -21.23 19.26 15.53
C GLY A 199 -22.11 18.81 16.70
N SER A 200 -21.65 17.87 17.53
CA SER A 200 -22.36 17.49 18.76
C SER A 200 -22.39 18.62 19.78
N LEU A 201 -23.27 18.50 20.78
CA LEU A 201 -23.31 19.47 21.88
C LEU A 201 -21.98 19.49 22.64
N PHE A 202 -21.32 18.35 22.80
CA PHE A 202 -20.02 18.27 23.47
C PHE A 202 -18.92 18.94 22.64
N ASP A 203 -18.88 18.73 21.32
CA ASP A 203 -17.97 19.43 20.39
C ASP A 203 -18.10 20.95 20.49
N GLN A 204 -19.35 21.44 20.45
CA GLN A 204 -19.64 22.87 20.56
C GLN A 204 -19.21 23.43 21.92
N ILE A 205 -19.53 22.73 23.02
CA ILE A 205 -19.15 23.17 24.37
C ILE A 205 -17.62 23.24 24.50
N VAL A 206 -16.89 22.22 24.05
CA VAL A 206 -15.43 22.20 24.15
C VAL A 206 -14.82 23.32 23.30
N GLY A 207 -15.24 23.44 22.04
CA GLY A 207 -14.70 24.44 21.10
C GLY A 207 -15.03 25.89 21.45
N THR A 208 -16.26 26.19 21.89
CA THR A 208 -16.69 27.58 22.13
C THR A 208 -16.62 28.02 23.59
N SER A 209 -16.80 27.09 24.52
CA SER A 209 -17.05 27.41 25.93
C SER A 209 -15.97 26.91 26.90
N VAL A 210 -15.05 26.05 26.45
CA VAL A 210 -13.95 25.51 27.28
C VAL A 210 -12.59 25.94 26.76
N ALA A 211 -12.27 25.67 25.49
CA ALA A 211 -10.94 25.91 24.93
C ALA A 211 -10.54 27.40 24.93
N PRO A 212 -11.41 28.37 24.58
CA PRO A 212 -11.04 29.79 24.65
C PRO A 212 -10.81 30.27 26.10
N PRO A 213 -11.69 29.99 27.08
CA PRO A 213 -11.41 30.30 28.48
C PRO A 213 -10.16 29.62 29.03
N PHE A 214 -9.86 28.37 28.63
CA PHE A 214 -8.61 27.70 28.95
C PHE A 214 -7.40 28.53 28.48
N ALA A 215 -7.32 28.83 27.19
CA ALA A 215 -6.20 29.56 26.62
C ALA A 215 -6.03 30.96 27.25
N ILE A 216 -7.14 31.68 27.44
CA ILE A 216 -7.13 33.01 28.06
C ILE A 216 -6.62 32.94 29.50
N THR A 217 -7.17 32.04 30.32
CA THR A 217 -6.78 31.94 31.73
C THR A 217 -5.37 31.37 31.91
N PHE A 218 -4.94 30.47 31.02
CA PHE A 218 -3.58 29.94 30.99
C PHE A 218 -2.57 31.06 30.69
N ILE A 219 -2.76 31.82 29.61
CA ILE A 219 -1.88 32.93 29.26
C ILE A 219 -1.89 33.99 30.37
N LEU A 220 -3.07 34.34 30.88
CA LEU A 220 -3.17 35.36 31.92
C LEU A 220 -2.41 34.95 33.19
N PHE A 221 -2.70 33.80 33.78
CA PHE A 221 -2.13 33.43 35.07
C PHE A 221 -0.75 32.77 34.96
N ARG A 222 -0.50 31.94 33.95
CA ARG A 222 0.74 31.15 33.83
C ARG A 222 1.82 31.79 32.97
N VAL A 223 1.50 32.84 32.22
CA VAL A 223 2.47 33.64 31.44
C VAL A 223 2.54 35.07 31.96
N ILE A 224 1.44 35.82 31.96
CA ILE A 224 1.46 37.26 32.26
C ILE A 224 1.71 37.50 33.76
N TYR A 225 0.96 36.84 34.65
CA TYR A 225 1.11 37.04 36.10
C TYR A 225 2.22 36.20 36.74
N TRP A 226 2.55 35.03 36.18
CA TRP A 226 3.53 34.11 36.76
C TRP A 226 4.90 34.76 36.96
N TRP A 227 5.42 35.44 35.94
CA TRP A 227 6.77 36.00 35.96
C TRP A 227 6.92 37.20 36.91
N PRO A 228 6.04 38.23 36.91
CA PRO A 228 6.10 39.30 37.89
C PRO A 228 6.06 38.81 39.34
N ILE A 229 5.19 37.83 39.64
CA ILE A 229 5.05 37.26 40.99
C ILE A 229 6.28 36.42 41.35
N SER A 230 6.83 35.66 40.40
CA SER A 230 8.08 34.93 40.58
C SER A 230 9.26 35.88 40.84
N ILE A 231 9.37 36.99 40.11
CA ILE A 231 10.41 38.01 40.36
C ILE A 231 10.27 38.59 41.77
N GLN A 232 9.04 38.89 42.21
CA GLN A 232 8.80 39.40 43.55
C GLN A 232 9.18 38.37 44.64
N LEU A 233 8.82 37.10 44.43
CA LEU A 233 9.23 35.99 45.28
C LEU A 233 10.76 35.93 45.42
N PHE A 234 11.48 36.00 44.29
CA PHE A 234 12.94 35.95 44.27
C PHE A 234 13.56 37.14 45.00
N GLN A 235 13.04 38.35 44.78
CA GLN A 235 13.49 39.56 45.46
C GLN A 235 13.27 39.49 46.97
N ASP A 236 12.12 39.00 47.40
CA ASP A 236 11.80 38.85 48.81
C ASP A 236 12.69 37.80 49.48
N CYS A 237 12.84 36.62 48.87
CA CYS A 237 13.76 35.58 49.34
C CYS A 237 15.19 36.13 49.47
N TYR A 238 15.68 36.83 48.44
CA TYR A 238 17.02 37.43 48.47
C TYR A 238 17.19 38.42 49.63
N LYS A 239 16.25 39.36 49.81
CA LYS A 239 16.31 40.36 50.90
C LYS A 239 16.29 39.72 52.29
N VAL A 240 15.46 38.70 52.48
CA VAL A 240 15.28 38.03 53.78
C VAL A 240 16.45 37.08 54.11
N MET A 241 17.06 36.46 53.10
CA MET A 241 18.29 35.69 53.26
C MET A 241 19.49 36.61 53.54
N GLN A 242 19.67 37.69 52.77
CA GLN A 242 20.79 38.62 52.91
C GLN A 242 20.80 39.34 54.27
N SER A 243 19.63 39.69 54.79
CA SER A 243 19.49 40.35 56.10
C SER A 243 19.64 39.39 57.30
N GLY A 244 19.76 38.09 57.06
CA GLY A 244 19.77 37.05 58.10
C GLY A 244 18.42 36.88 58.82
N GLN A 245 17.36 37.53 58.33
CA GLN A 245 16.02 37.44 58.92
C GLN A 245 15.40 36.05 58.73
N ALA A 246 15.76 35.33 57.65
CA ALA A 246 15.35 33.94 57.44
C ALA A 246 15.70 33.06 58.65
N THR A 247 16.96 33.10 59.09
CA THR A 247 17.45 32.32 60.24
C THR A 247 16.84 32.77 61.56
N LYS A 248 16.55 34.06 61.72
CA LYS A 248 15.92 34.59 62.93
C LYS A 248 14.45 34.16 63.05
N LEU A 249 13.70 34.23 61.95
CA LEU A 249 12.26 33.94 61.93
C LEU A 249 11.97 32.43 61.82
N ARG A 250 12.86 31.66 61.17
CA ARG A 250 12.73 30.22 60.95
C ARG A 250 14.09 29.50 61.08
N PRO A 251 14.65 29.37 62.30
CA PRO A 251 15.97 28.76 62.50
C PRO A 251 16.08 27.34 61.93
N GLY A 252 17.09 27.10 61.09
CA GLY A 252 17.38 25.79 60.50
C GLY A 252 16.40 25.32 59.42
N LYS A 253 15.56 26.23 58.91
CA LYS A 253 14.57 25.99 57.84
C LYS A 253 14.74 26.93 56.64
N GLU A 254 15.86 27.63 56.56
CA GLU A 254 16.20 28.55 55.48
C GLU A 254 16.29 27.82 54.14
N TRP A 255 16.67 26.54 54.16
CA TRP A 255 16.75 25.69 52.98
C TRP A 255 15.42 25.55 52.24
N VAL A 256 14.29 25.75 52.92
CA VAL A 256 12.97 25.74 52.31
C VAL A 256 12.88 26.83 51.23
N LEU A 257 13.44 28.01 51.47
CA LEU A 257 13.45 29.07 50.45
C LEU A 257 14.23 28.66 49.20
N TYR A 258 15.35 27.93 49.34
CA TYR A 258 16.09 27.41 48.20
C TYR A 258 15.30 26.37 47.40
N VAL A 259 14.49 25.54 48.06
CA VAL A 259 13.60 24.59 47.35
C VAL A 259 12.61 25.35 46.48
N PHE A 260 11.94 26.37 47.02
CA PHE A 260 10.98 27.14 46.22
C PHE A 260 11.66 27.89 45.06
N LEU A 261 12.83 28.48 45.28
CA LEU A 261 13.59 29.14 44.21
C LEU A 261 14.04 28.14 43.13
N GLY A 262 14.55 26.97 43.55
CA GLY A 262 15.01 25.93 42.64
C GLY A 262 13.88 25.28 41.85
N MET A 263 12.69 25.16 42.42
CA MET A 263 11.53 24.56 41.76
C MET A 263 10.72 25.57 40.91
N ASN A 264 10.72 26.85 41.26
CA ASN A 264 9.92 27.86 40.54
C ASN A 264 10.41 28.11 39.11
N LEU A 265 11.73 28.12 38.86
CA LEU A 265 12.28 28.35 37.52
C LEU A 265 11.91 27.24 36.51
N PRO A 266 12.16 25.94 36.79
CA PRO A 266 11.77 24.89 35.85
C PRO A 266 10.26 24.82 35.66
N LEU A 267 9.47 25.03 36.73
CA LEU A 267 8.00 25.12 36.61
C LEU A 267 7.57 26.31 35.74
N GLY A 268 8.25 27.44 35.80
CA GLY A 268 7.99 28.62 34.96
C GLY A 268 8.35 28.40 33.50
N PHE A 269 9.53 27.81 33.22
CA PHE A 269 9.91 27.44 31.85
C PHE A 269 8.96 26.40 31.24
N LEU A 270 8.47 25.47 32.06
CA LEU A 270 7.48 24.50 31.63
C LEU A 270 6.16 25.18 31.21
N GLN A 271 5.75 26.27 31.87
CA GLN A 271 4.60 27.07 31.40
C GLN A 271 4.84 27.69 30.02
N LEU A 272 6.05 28.18 29.76
CA LEU A 272 6.41 28.74 28.44
C LEU A 272 6.42 27.66 27.36
N TYR A 273 6.94 26.47 27.66
CA TYR A 273 6.88 25.32 26.76
C TYR A 273 5.43 24.97 26.38
N TRP A 274 4.54 24.84 27.36
CA TRP A 274 3.12 24.60 27.07
C TRP A 274 2.45 25.76 26.32
N THR A 275 2.90 27.00 26.55
CA THR A 275 2.42 28.16 25.79
C THR A 275 2.79 28.05 24.31
N THR A 276 3.98 27.55 23.97
CA THR A 276 4.36 27.36 22.56
C THR A 276 3.43 26.38 21.86
N ILE A 277 3.07 25.27 22.51
CA ILE A 277 2.12 24.28 22.00
C ILE A 277 0.72 24.90 21.79
N ILE A 278 0.22 25.64 22.78
CA ILE A 278 -1.09 26.31 22.70
C ILE A 278 -1.12 27.33 21.55
N LEU A 279 -0.02 28.09 21.36
CA LEU A 279 0.08 29.08 20.29
C LEU A 279 0.23 28.43 18.92
N GLU A 280 0.95 27.32 18.78
CA GLU A 280 1.05 26.57 17.52
C GLU A 280 -0.32 26.07 17.08
N GLU A 281 -1.11 25.49 18.00
CA GLU A 281 -2.47 25.02 17.70
C GLU A 281 -3.42 26.19 17.38
N ALA A 282 -3.33 27.29 18.14
CA ALA A 282 -4.12 28.49 17.86
C ALA A 282 -3.74 29.14 16.52
N LEU A 283 -2.44 29.21 16.19
CA LEU A 283 -1.96 29.70 14.91
C LEU A 283 -2.39 28.78 13.78
N TYR A 284 -2.28 27.46 13.92
CA TYR A 284 -2.83 26.51 12.95
C TYR A 284 -4.33 26.74 12.71
N SER A 285 -5.11 27.00 13.76
CA SER A 285 -6.54 27.31 13.67
C SER A 285 -6.85 28.66 13.00
N LEU A 286 -5.93 29.63 13.07
CA LEU A 286 -6.08 30.98 12.54
C LEU A 286 -5.50 31.14 11.12
N ASN A 287 -4.46 30.38 10.78
CA ASN A 287 -3.72 30.47 9.52
C ASN A 287 -4.14 29.42 8.48
N THR A 288 -5.07 28.53 8.81
CA THR A 288 -5.69 27.67 7.81
C THR A 288 -6.76 28.47 7.07
N ASP A 289 -6.44 28.88 5.84
CA ASP A 289 -7.44 28.69 4.78
C ASP A 289 -7.81 27.21 4.86
N LYS A 290 -8.93 26.89 5.52
CA LYS A 290 -9.35 25.52 5.75
C LYS A 290 -9.33 24.80 4.40
N MET A 291 -8.50 23.77 4.31
CA MET A 291 -8.48 22.78 3.23
C MET A 291 -9.92 22.57 2.77
N LYS A 292 -10.21 23.00 1.55
CA LYS A 292 -11.57 22.96 1.02
C LYS A 292 -11.90 21.54 0.63
N GLU A 293 -13.16 21.17 0.78
CA GLU A 293 -13.61 19.82 0.44
C GLU A 293 -13.22 19.47 -1.01
N ILE A 294 -12.61 18.31 -1.18
CA ILE A 294 -12.20 17.78 -2.48
C ILE A 294 -12.53 16.29 -2.57
N THR A 295 -12.95 15.82 -3.74
CA THR A 295 -13.31 14.43 -4.00
C THR A 295 -12.32 13.80 -4.95
N PHE A 296 -11.65 12.74 -4.54
CA PHE A 296 -10.79 11.95 -5.43
C PHE A 296 -11.59 10.80 -6.04
N ILE A 297 -11.53 10.65 -7.35
CA ILE A 297 -12.08 9.52 -8.09
C ILE A 297 -10.90 8.64 -8.48
N HIS A 298 -10.82 7.44 -7.92
CA HIS A 298 -9.69 6.54 -8.11
C HIS A 298 -10.13 5.23 -8.78
N PHE A 299 -9.31 4.76 -9.73
CA PHE A 299 -9.38 3.43 -10.33
C PHE A 299 -8.00 2.97 -10.81
N ASN A 300 -7.86 1.69 -11.11
CA ASN A 300 -6.60 1.03 -11.46
C ASN A 300 -6.87 -0.25 -12.28
N ASP A 301 -5.85 -0.77 -12.96
CA ASP A 301 -5.81 -2.10 -13.61
C ASP A 301 -7.01 -2.34 -14.54
N VAL A 302 -7.05 -1.64 -15.68
CA VAL A 302 -8.16 -1.66 -16.64
C VAL A 302 -7.75 -2.25 -17.98
N TYR A 303 -8.02 -3.53 -18.19
CA TYR A 303 -7.54 -4.27 -19.37
C TYR A 303 -8.60 -4.44 -20.44
N ASN A 304 -9.85 -4.59 -19.99
CA ASN A 304 -11.01 -4.98 -20.78
C ASN A 304 -12.01 -3.82 -20.91
N VAL A 305 -12.49 -3.54 -22.13
CA VAL A 305 -13.35 -2.35 -22.42
C VAL A 305 -14.85 -2.63 -22.27
N GLU A 306 -15.24 -3.85 -21.95
CA GLU A 306 -16.63 -4.33 -21.91
C GLU A 306 -17.49 -3.51 -20.95
N LYS A 307 -16.94 -3.12 -19.80
CA LYS A 307 -17.64 -2.33 -18.77
C LYS A 307 -17.40 -0.83 -18.90
N ALA A 308 -16.50 -0.40 -19.79
CA ALA A 308 -16.03 0.97 -19.90
C ALA A 308 -17.18 1.98 -20.09
N ALA A 309 -18.20 1.64 -20.90
CA ALA A 309 -19.30 2.57 -21.17
C ALA A 309 -20.13 2.91 -19.92
N ARG A 310 -20.42 1.92 -19.06
CA ARG A 310 -21.14 2.13 -17.80
C ARG A 310 -20.28 2.84 -16.78
N PHE A 311 -19.00 2.45 -16.72
CA PHE A 311 -18.02 3.07 -15.85
C PHE A 311 -17.86 4.56 -16.14
N VAL A 312 -17.63 4.92 -17.41
CA VAL A 312 -17.52 6.32 -17.85
C VAL A 312 -18.78 7.11 -17.54
N HIS A 313 -19.97 6.53 -17.76
CA HIS A 313 -21.23 7.18 -17.41
C HIS A 313 -21.26 7.59 -15.92
N LYS A 314 -20.92 6.64 -15.04
CA LYS A 314 -20.99 6.86 -13.59
C LYS A 314 -19.91 7.83 -13.08
N VAL A 315 -18.71 7.77 -13.64
CA VAL A 315 -17.65 8.75 -13.35
C VAL A 315 -18.05 10.15 -13.81
N ARG A 316 -18.59 10.30 -15.03
CA ARG A 316 -19.07 11.59 -15.55
C ARG A 316 -20.21 12.16 -14.70
N GLU A 317 -21.14 11.32 -14.24
CA GLU A 317 -22.21 11.73 -13.32
C GLU A 317 -21.63 12.30 -12.02
N LEU A 318 -20.60 11.67 -11.45
CA LEU A 318 -19.94 12.14 -10.25
C LEU A 318 -19.13 13.43 -10.49
N GLN A 319 -18.42 13.53 -11.59
CA GLN A 319 -17.69 14.74 -11.99
C GLN A 319 -18.64 15.92 -12.25
N GLN A 320 -19.85 15.66 -12.76
CA GLN A 320 -20.87 16.69 -12.94
C GLN A 320 -21.45 17.20 -11.61
N THR A 321 -21.60 16.32 -10.62
CA THR A 321 -22.14 16.71 -9.30
C THR A 321 -21.11 17.44 -8.43
N THR A 322 -19.84 17.06 -8.54
CA THR A 322 -18.72 17.67 -7.80
C THR A 322 -18.14 18.89 -8.51
N GLY A 323 -18.14 18.92 -9.85
CA GLY A 323 -17.55 19.98 -10.63
C GLY A 323 -16.04 20.12 -10.36
N ASP A 324 -15.59 21.35 -10.14
CA ASP A 324 -14.18 21.69 -9.90
C ASP A 324 -13.66 21.28 -8.50
N SER A 325 -14.47 20.57 -7.70
CA SER A 325 -14.05 19.97 -6.44
C SER A 325 -13.68 18.50 -6.56
N SER A 326 -13.43 17.98 -7.76
CA SER A 326 -12.93 16.61 -7.95
C SER A 326 -11.59 16.52 -8.68
N CYS A 327 -10.85 15.45 -8.39
CA CYS A 327 -9.68 15.00 -9.15
C CYS A 327 -9.84 13.53 -9.49
N THR A 328 -9.48 13.13 -10.71
CA THR A 328 -9.53 11.74 -11.17
C THR A 328 -8.12 11.20 -11.31
N PHE A 329 -7.80 10.17 -10.52
CA PHE A 329 -6.51 9.51 -10.46
C PHE A 329 -6.61 8.09 -11.03
N PHE A 330 -5.66 7.72 -11.87
CA PHE A 330 -5.57 6.39 -12.44
C PHE A 330 -4.24 5.73 -12.08
N SER A 331 -4.25 4.65 -11.31
CA SER A 331 -2.99 4.05 -10.85
C SER A 331 -2.40 3.02 -11.82
N GLY A 332 -2.54 3.22 -13.14
CA GLY A 332 -1.81 2.46 -14.17
C GLY A 332 -2.45 1.13 -14.58
N ASP A 333 -1.80 0.47 -15.55
CA ASP A 333 -2.23 -0.78 -16.21
C ASP A 333 -3.48 -0.64 -17.07
N ALA A 334 -3.34 0.07 -18.19
CA ALA A 334 -4.42 0.29 -19.14
C ALA A 334 -4.28 -0.51 -20.44
N PHE A 335 -3.04 -0.76 -20.87
CA PHE A 335 -2.80 -1.11 -22.28
C PHE A 335 -2.76 -2.61 -22.56
N SER A 336 -2.41 -3.44 -21.58
CA SER A 336 -2.28 -4.91 -21.67
C SER A 336 -2.55 -5.51 -20.27
N PRO A 337 -2.94 -6.78 -20.11
CA PRO A 337 -3.25 -7.77 -21.14
C PRO A 337 -4.75 -7.93 -21.39
N SER A 338 -5.14 -7.85 -22.66
CA SER A 338 -6.45 -8.28 -23.14
C SER A 338 -6.37 -8.75 -24.58
N LEU A 339 -7.34 -9.56 -25.01
CA LEU A 339 -7.42 -10.02 -26.40
C LEU A 339 -7.40 -8.85 -27.40
N LEU A 340 -8.09 -7.76 -27.04
CA LEU A 340 -8.11 -6.53 -27.83
C LEU A 340 -6.73 -5.87 -27.85
N SER A 341 -6.04 -5.82 -26.72
CA SER A 341 -4.69 -5.24 -26.65
C SER A 341 -3.66 -5.99 -27.50
N THR A 342 -3.71 -7.33 -27.57
CA THR A 342 -2.80 -8.11 -28.41
C THR A 342 -2.96 -7.75 -29.89
N SER A 343 -4.20 -7.45 -30.31
CA SER A 343 -4.51 -7.09 -31.70
C SER A 343 -4.28 -5.61 -32.00
N LEU A 344 -4.59 -4.72 -31.06
CA LEU A 344 -4.64 -3.28 -31.26
C LEU A 344 -3.48 -2.53 -30.58
N ARG A 345 -2.58 -3.25 -29.90
CA ARG A 345 -1.43 -2.74 -29.13
C ARG A 345 -1.82 -1.61 -28.18
N GLY A 346 -2.84 -1.82 -27.36
CA GLY A 346 -3.31 -0.84 -26.36
C GLY A 346 -4.23 0.28 -26.88
N LYS A 347 -4.29 0.52 -28.19
CA LYS A 347 -5.03 1.66 -28.78
C LYS A 347 -6.53 1.64 -28.50
N GLN A 348 -7.10 0.49 -28.18
CA GLN A 348 -8.50 0.36 -27.79
C GLN A 348 -8.86 1.18 -26.54
N MET A 349 -7.89 1.41 -25.65
CA MET A 349 -8.13 2.02 -24.35
C MET A 349 -8.11 3.56 -24.39
N ILE A 350 -7.39 4.15 -25.37
CA ILE A 350 -7.25 5.60 -25.54
C ILE A 350 -8.59 6.35 -25.47
N PRO A 351 -9.62 6.02 -26.28
CA PRO A 351 -10.88 6.77 -26.24
C PRO A 351 -11.59 6.66 -24.89
N VAL A 352 -11.46 5.53 -24.18
CA VAL A 352 -12.05 5.34 -22.85
C VAL A 352 -11.37 6.22 -21.82
N LEU A 353 -10.02 6.20 -21.76
CA LEU A 353 -9.26 7.00 -20.80
C LEU A 353 -9.48 8.51 -21.01
N LYS A 354 -9.55 8.95 -22.27
CA LYS A 354 -9.85 10.36 -22.59
C LYS A 354 -11.22 10.79 -22.09
N ALA A 355 -12.18 9.89 -22.08
CA ALA A 355 -13.54 10.18 -21.65
C ALA A 355 -13.70 10.34 -20.13
N LEU A 356 -12.70 9.86 -19.36
CA LEU A 356 -12.67 9.89 -17.90
C LEU A 356 -12.10 11.19 -17.32
N ASN A 357 -11.55 12.09 -18.13
CA ASN A 357 -10.97 13.36 -17.68
C ASN A 357 -9.98 13.16 -16.51
N ILE A 358 -9.00 12.27 -16.72
CA ILE A 358 -7.97 11.89 -15.76
C ILE A 358 -7.01 13.07 -15.55
N ASP A 359 -6.79 13.47 -14.29
CA ASP A 359 -5.86 14.55 -13.95
C ASP A 359 -4.41 14.09 -14.03
N CYS A 360 -4.13 12.86 -13.61
CA CYS A 360 -2.85 12.19 -13.80
C CYS A 360 -2.96 10.67 -13.61
N ALA A 361 -1.99 9.95 -14.17
CA ALA A 361 -1.90 8.50 -14.03
C ALA A 361 -0.52 8.04 -13.53
N CYS A 362 -0.46 6.97 -12.76
CA CYS A 362 0.79 6.27 -12.46
C CYS A 362 1.14 5.34 -13.62
N LEU A 363 2.43 5.20 -13.94
CA LEU A 363 2.91 4.16 -14.84
C LEU A 363 2.69 2.78 -14.21
N GLY A 364 1.97 1.89 -14.90
CA GLY A 364 1.79 0.50 -14.50
C GLY A 364 2.68 -0.48 -15.25
N ASN A 365 2.68 -1.74 -14.80
CA ASN A 365 3.55 -2.72 -15.40
C ASN A 365 3.26 -3.08 -16.85
N HIS A 366 2.02 -3.45 -17.09
CA HIS A 366 1.58 -3.90 -18.38
C HIS A 366 1.39 -2.74 -19.38
N ASP A 367 1.56 -1.49 -18.94
CA ASP A 367 1.66 -0.36 -19.86
C ASP A 367 2.91 -0.42 -20.75
N LEU A 368 3.96 -1.13 -20.33
CA LEU A 368 5.21 -1.32 -21.09
C LEU A 368 5.29 -2.66 -21.85
N ASP A 369 4.25 -3.50 -21.81
CA ASP A 369 4.25 -4.82 -22.48
C ASP A 369 4.49 -4.75 -23.99
N PHE A 370 4.16 -3.62 -24.62
CA PHE A 370 4.40 -3.38 -26.05
C PHE A 370 5.69 -2.62 -26.35
N GLY A 371 6.50 -2.37 -25.32
CA GLY A 371 7.76 -1.62 -25.36
C GLY A 371 7.60 -0.13 -25.06
N VAL A 372 8.67 0.46 -24.52
CA VAL A 372 8.75 1.89 -24.15
C VAL A 372 8.33 2.83 -25.30
N PRO A 373 8.75 2.62 -26.57
CA PRO A 373 8.33 3.50 -27.67
C PRO A 373 6.82 3.48 -27.95
N GLU A 374 6.16 2.33 -27.82
CA GLU A 374 4.70 2.25 -28.01
C GLU A 374 3.98 2.94 -26.86
N PHE A 375 4.42 2.72 -25.62
CA PHE A 375 3.85 3.42 -24.46
C PHE A 375 3.93 4.95 -24.60
N ILE A 376 5.08 5.50 -25.02
CA ILE A 376 5.23 6.94 -25.27
C ILE A 376 4.17 7.43 -26.25
N ALA A 377 3.97 6.71 -27.37
CA ALA A 377 2.97 7.07 -28.38
C ALA A 377 1.52 6.94 -27.88
N LEU A 378 1.21 5.97 -27.02
CA LEU A 378 -0.11 5.80 -26.41
C LEU A 378 -0.40 6.91 -25.39
N ARG A 379 0.56 7.18 -24.50
CA ARG A 379 0.52 8.28 -23.52
C ARG A 379 0.24 9.63 -24.18
N GLU A 380 0.98 9.96 -25.24
CA GLU A 380 0.82 11.23 -25.96
C GLU A 380 -0.59 11.39 -26.54
N GLN A 381 -1.23 10.29 -26.97
CA GLN A 381 -2.59 10.31 -27.50
C GLN A 381 -3.66 10.45 -26.41
N CYS A 382 -3.40 9.92 -25.20
CA CYS A 382 -4.26 10.06 -24.02
C CYS A 382 -4.40 11.53 -23.58
N GLY A 383 -3.33 12.31 -23.63
CA GLY A 383 -3.39 13.77 -23.42
C GLY A 383 -3.51 14.24 -21.96
N PHE A 384 -3.10 13.40 -21.01
CA PHE A 384 -2.95 13.73 -19.58
C PHE A 384 -1.58 13.25 -19.07
N PRO A 385 -1.03 13.82 -17.98
CA PRO A 385 0.28 13.45 -17.49
C PRO A 385 0.30 12.03 -16.89
N TRP A 386 1.36 11.30 -17.21
CA TRP A 386 1.70 10.02 -16.59
C TRP A 386 2.94 10.22 -15.73
N ILE A 387 2.96 9.65 -14.54
CA ILE A 387 3.94 9.91 -13.49
C ILE A 387 4.74 8.63 -13.21
N CYS A 388 6.06 8.78 -13.15
CA CYS A 388 6.99 7.77 -12.65
C CYS A 388 8.12 8.51 -11.93
N SER A 389 8.03 8.56 -10.60
CA SER A 389 8.89 9.39 -9.76
C SER A 389 10.24 8.73 -9.49
N ASN A 390 10.23 7.41 -9.22
CA ASN A 390 11.35 6.67 -8.66
C ASN A 390 12.08 5.74 -9.64
N ALA A 391 11.92 5.95 -10.96
CA ALA A 391 12.65 5.21 -11.98
C ALA A 391 13.03 6.08 -13.18
N ARG A 392 14.30 6.03 -13.58
CA ARG A 392 14.88 6.86 -14.63
C ARG A 392 15.64 6.05 -15.66
N ASN A 393 15.80 6.57 -16.87
CA ASN A 393 16.63 5.94 -17.89
C ASN A 393 18.12 6.10 -17.53
N VAL A 394 18.89 5.02 -17.60
CA VAL A 394 20.35 5.06 -17.42
C VAL A 394 20.96 5.85 -18.59
N VAL A 395 21.78 6.85 -18.24
CA VAL A 395 22.44 7.70 -19.22
C VAL A 395 23.82 7.14 -19.53
N GLN A 396 24.11 6.88 -20.81
CA GLN A 396 25.42 6.37 -21.23
C GLN A 396 26.50 7.46 -21.22
N ASN A 397 26.12 8.74 -21.29
CA ASN A 397 27.02 9.88 -21.31
C ASN A 397 26.81 10.79 -20.08
N LYS A 398 27.87 11.11 -19.34
CA LYS A 398 27.76 11.85 -18.06
C LYS A 398 27.28 13.29 -18.20
N ASP A 399 27.31 13.85 -19.42
CA ASP A 399 26.88 15.22 -19.71
C ASP A 399 25.37 15.31 -20.07
N GLU A 400 24.69 14.18 -20.23
CA GLU A 400 23.24 14.13 -20.51
C GLU A 400 22.44 14.00 -19.19
N GLN A 401 21.33 14.73 -19.08
CA GLN A 401 20.44 14.60 -17.93
C GLN A 401 19.60 13.33 -18.06
N SER A 402 19.59 12.53 -16.98
CA SER A 402 18.72 11.36 -16.89
C SER A 402 17.25 11.79 -16.90
N GLN A 403 16.51 11.26 -17.87
CA GLN A 403 15.07 11.48 -17.98
C GLN A 403 14.32 10.39 -17.22
N GLN A 404 13.17 10.73 -16.67
CA GLN A 404 12.27 9.76 -16.05
C GLN A 404 11.86 8.68 -17.06
N LEU A 405 11.60 7.48 -16.53
CA LEU A 405 11.28 6.30 -17.33
C LEU A 405 10.14 6.60 -18.31
N ALA A 406 10.33 6.19 -19.56
CA ALA A 406 9.36 6.35 -20.64
C ALA A 406 8.84 7.80 -20.85
N GLY A 407 9.63 8.80 -20.45
CA GLY A 407 9.28 10.22 -20.58
C GLY A 407 8.12 10.65 -19.68
N CYS A 408 7.80 9.88 -18.63
CA CYS A 408 6.85 10.25 -17.59
C CYS A 408 7.30 11.51 -16.83
N GLU A 409 6.37 12.15 -16.15
CA GLU A 409 6.67 13.24 -15.22
C GLU A 409 7.26 12.66 -13.92
N GLU A 410 8.16 13.41 -13.27
CA GLU A 410 8.66 13.02 -11.95
C GLU A 410 7.57 13.18 -10.88
N TYR A 411 6.79 14.25 -10.94
CA TYR A 411 5.63 14.52 -10.10
C TYR A 411 4.72 15.52 -10.81
N VAL A 412 3.49 15.66 -10.33
CA VAL A 412 2.54 16.68 -10.80
C VAL A 412 2.07 17.52 -9.63
N ILE A 413 1.99 18.83 -9.82
CA ILE A 413 1.35 19.74 -8.87
C ILE A 413 -0.02 20.13 -9.43
N LEU A 414 -1.09 19.81 -8.71
CA LEU A 414 -2.46 20.13 -9.10
C LEU A 414 -3.02 21.22 -8.20
N GLU A 415 -3.77 22.15 -8.79
CA GLU A 415 -4.59 23.12 -8.04
C GLU A 415 -6.06 22.79 -8.28
N ARG A 416 -6.79 22.43 -7.22
CA ARG A 416 -8.20 22.03 -7.32
C ARG A 416 -9.01 22.52 -6.13
N ASN A 417 -10.12 23.20 -6.42
CA ASN A 417 -10.94 23.91 -5.42
C ASN A 417 -10.13 24.85 -4.49
N GLY A 418 -8.99 25.35 -4.96
CA GLY A 418 -8.07 26.18 -4.16
C GLY A 418 -7.14 25.41 -3.20
N ASN A 419 -7.09 24.08 -3.29
CA ASN A 419 -6.06 23.26 -2.63
C ASN A 419 -4.92 22.96 -3.61
N ARG A 420 -3.66 23.00 -3.15
CA ARG A 420 -2.46 22.59 -3.88
C ARG A 420 -2.08 21.17 -3.49
N LEU A 421 -2.09 20.27 -4.45
CA LEU A 421 -1.79 18.84 -4.28
C LEU A 421 -0.44 18.52 -4.94
N LEU A 422 0.45 17.85 -4.22
CA LEU A 422 1.63 17.19 -4.79
C LEU A 422 1.27 15.75 -5.11
N VAL A 423 1.44 15.31 -6.35
CA VAL A 423 1.13 13.94 -6.78
C VAL A 423 2.39 13.23 -7.25
N LEU A 424 2.65 12.06 -6.66
CA LEU A 424 3.78 11.18 -6.97
C LEU A 424 3.26 9.89 -7.65
N GLY A 425 4.09 9.30 -8.51
CA GLY A 425 3.82 8.04 -9.21
C GLY A 425 4.90 7.02 -8.87
N LEU A 426 4.59 6.05 -8.00
CA LEU A 426 5.58 5.15 -7.42
C LEU A 426 5.42 3.73 -7.95
N ILE A 427 6.53 3.12 -8.38
CA ILE A 427 6.57 1.76 -8.92
C ILE A 427 7.55 0.90 -8.12
N GLU A 428 7.45 -0.42 -8.20
CA GLU A 428 8.34 -1.34 -7.47
C GLU A 428 9.40 -2.01 -8.37
N ALA A 429 10.58 -2.28 -7.82
CA ALA A 429 11.68 -2.86 -8.60
C ALA A 429 11.37 -4.24 -9.15
N SER A 430 10.60 -5.03 -8.40
CA SER A 430 10.33 -6.43 -8.73
C SER A 430 9.50 -6.57 -10.01
N TRP A 431 8.75 -5.53 -10.40
CA TRP A 431 8.07 -5.46 -11.67
C TRP A 431 9.06 -5.56 -12.84
N MET A 432 10.19 -4.85 -12.81
CA MET A 432 11.10 -4.78 -13.97
C MET A 432 11.56 -6.17 -14.45
N ALA A 433 11.74 -7.12 -13.53
CA ALA A 433 12.12 -8.50 -13.86
C ALA A 433 11.01 -9.33 -14.53
N THR A 434 9.78 -8.83 -14.56
CA THR A 434 8.61 -9.47 -15.17
C THR A 434 8.33 -9.02 -16.60
N LEU A 435 8.98 -7.94 -17.06
CA LEU A 435 8.87 -7.47 -18.44
C LEU A 435 9.95 -8.05 -19.33
N SER A 436 9.56 -8.51 -20.51
CA SER A 436 10.49 -8.90 -21.57
C SER A 436 10.92 -7.74 -22.46
N THR A 437 10.22 -6.60 -22.39
CA THR A 437 10.41 -5.45 -23.28
C THR A 437 11.27 -4.34 -22.70
N VAL A 438 11.71 -4.51 -21.45
CA VAL A 438 12.46 -3.52 -20.69
C VAL A 438 13.65 -4.22 -20.06
N GLU A 439 14.85 -3.78 -20.42
CA GLU A 439 16.09 -4.28 -19.83
C GLU A 439 16.30 -3.63 -18.46
N PRO A 440 16.36 -4.38 -17.33
CA PRO A 440 16.54 -3.80 -16.01
C PRO A 440 17.80 -2.94 -15.89
N GLU A 441 18.87 -3.28 -16.61
CA GLU A 441 20.13 -2.53 -16.64
C GLU A 441 20.01 -1.17 -17.32
N SER A 442 18.93 -0.92 -18.06
CA SER A 442 18.64 0.36 -18.70
C SER A 442 17.89 1.33 -17.77
N ILE A 443 17.53 0.90 -16.57
CA ILE A 443 16.74 1.68 -15.60
C ILE A 443 17.53 1.89 -14.31
N GLU A 444 17.66 3.14 -13.90
CA GLU A 444 18.08 3.53 -12.56
C GLU A 444 16.84 3.61 -11.68
N PHE A 445 16.74 2.71 -10.70
CA PHE A 445 15.61 2.62 -9.78
C PHE A 445 16.01 3.06 -8.37
N GLU A 446 15.15 3.85 -7.74
CA GLU A 446 15.25 4.21 -6.33
C GLU A 446 14.09 3.60 -5.55
N GLU A 447 14.37 3.12 -4.34
CA GLU A 447 13.35 2.55 -3.48
C GLU A 447 12.28 3.62 -3.13
N PRO A 448 10.97 3.30 -3.23
CA PRO A 448 9.90 4.29 -3.06
C PRO A 448 9.96 5.11 -1.77
N THR A 449 10.24 4.47 -0.63
CA THR A 449 10.32 5.16 0.67
C THR A 449 11.57 6.03 0.76
N ASP A 450 12.70 5.58 0.19
CA ASP A 450 13.92 6.39 0.11
C ASP A 450 13.73 7.62 -0.79
N TYR A 451 13.09 7.43 -1.95
CA TYR A 451 12.73 8.52 -2.87
C TYR A 451 11.86 9.57 -2.16
N VAL A 452 10.80 9.15 -1.48
CA VAL A 452 9.86 10.06 -0.81
C VAL A 452 10.53 10.83 0.33
N LYS A 453 11.28 10.14 1.19
CA LYS A 453 12.03 10.76 2.31
C LYS A 453 13.01 11.83 1.86
N ARG A 454 13.62 11.64 0.69
CA ARG A 454 14.58 12.56 0.12
C ARG A 454 13.90 13.68 -0.68
N ARG A 455 13.00 13.33 -1.62
CA ARG A 455 12.49 14.30 -2.59
C ARG A 455 11.32 15.14 -2.14
N VAL A 456 10.40 14.64 -1.33
CA VAL A 456 9.24 15.45 -0.89
C VAL A 456 9.69 16.74 -0.16
N PRO A 457 10.65 16.70 0.80
CA PRO A 457 11.15 17.93 1.44
C PRO A 457 11.81 18.91 0.46
N GLU A 458 12.54 18.40 -0.55
CA GLU A 458 13.19 19.21 -1.57
C GLU A 458 12.16 19.90 -2.47
N ILE A 459 11.11 19.20 -2.89
CA ILE A 459 10.01 19.78 -3.68
C ILE A 459 9.27 20.86 -2.89
N ILE A 460 9.03 20.65 -1.59
CA ILE A 460 8.42 21.65 -0.70
C ILE A 460 9.33 22.89 -0.58
N GLN A 461 10.65 22.69 -0.52
CA GLN A 461 11.60 23.81 -0.50
C GLN A 461 11.60 24.59 -1.83
N GLU A 462 11.42 23.92 -2.97
CA GLU A 462 11.38 24.51 -4.30
C GLU A 462 10.07 25.27 -4.58
N HIS A 463 8.92 24.72 -4.19
CA HIS A 463 7.59 25.19 -4.62
C HIS A 463 6.70 25.71 -3.49
N GLY A 464 7.20 25.71 -2.25
CA GLY A 464 6.44 26.03 -1.04
C GLY A 464 5.59 24.87 -0.54
N PRO A 465 4.82 25.07 0.55
CA PRO A 465 3.99 24.03 1.14
C PRO A 465 2.84 23.62 0.21
N PHE A 466 2.44 22.36 0.35
CA PHE A 466 1.25 21.77 -0.28
C PHE A 466 0.21 21.46 0.79
N ASP A 467 -1.05 21.48 0.40
CA ASP A 467 -2.14 21.10 1.30
C ASP A 467 -2.20 19.57 1.48
N MET A 468 -1.76 18.82 0.46
CA MET A 468 -1.75 17.36 0.46
C MET A 468 -0.67 16.78 -0.46
N ALA A 469 -0.06 15.68 -0.03
CA ALA A 469 0.77 14.80 -0.86
C ALA A 469 0.04 13.47 -1.13
N VAL A 470 -0.20 13.20 -2.42
CA VAL A 470 -0.89 12.01 -2.94
C VAL A 470 0.14 11.09 -3.59
N ALA A 471 0.23 9.85 -3.13
CA ALA A 471 1.02 8.83 -3.82
C ALA A 471 0.07 7.96 -4.66
N THR A 472 0.09 8.14 -5.98
CA THR A 472 -0.40 7.11 -6.88
C THR A 472 0.68 6.04 -7.00
N SER A 473 0.35 4.78 -6.75
CA SER A 473 1.31 3.68 -6.79
C SER A 473 0.82 2.55 -7.69
N HIS A 474 1.76 1.97 -8.43
CA HIS A 474 1.57 0.69 -9.11
C HIS A 474 2.52 -0.33 -8.51
N MET A 475 2.23 -0.69 -7.26
CA MET A 475 3.02 -1.61 -6.44
C MET A 475 2.09 -2.59 -5.76
N ARG A 476 2.63 -3.76 -5.37
CA ARG A 476 1.89 -4.65 -4.47
C ARG A 476 1.65 -4.01 -3.10
N MET A 477 0.52 -4.37 -2.48
CA MET A 477 0.07 -3.91 -1.16
C MET A 477 1.14 -3.94 -0.05
N PRO A 478 2.04 -4.96 0.06
CA PRO A 478 3.10 -4.92 1.07
C PRO A 478 4.06 -3.73 0.92
N SER A 479 4.30 -3.29 -0.31
CA SER A 479 5.14 -2.11 -0.60
C SER A 479 4.38 -0.82 -0.26
N ASP A 480 3.09 -0.74 -0.54
CA ASP A 480 2.24 0.38 -0.10
C ASP A 480 2.15 0.48 1.43
N TYR A 481 2.07 -0.66 2.12
CA TYR A 481 2.12 -0.70 3.59
C TYR A 481 3.45 -0.22 4.14
N LYS A 482 4.56 -0.65 3.53
CA LYS A 482 5.89 -0.15 3.89
C LYS A 482 6.00 1.36 3.68
N LEU A 483 5.46 1.87 2.57
CA LEU A 483 5.44 3.30 2.27
C LEU A 483 4.66 4.09 3.33
N ALA A 484 3.47 3.63 3.72
CA ALA A 484 2.68 4.27 4.77
C ALA A 484 3.37 4.23 6.15
N ASP A 485 4.02 3.11 6.49
CA ASP A 485 4.73 2.98 7.77
C ASP A 485 5.95 3.91 7.86
N GLU A 486 6.72 4.00 6.77
CA GLU A 486 8.01 4.69 6.78
C GLU A 486 7.96 6.17 6.37
N CYS A 487 6.92 6.59 5.64
CA CYS A 487 6.78 7.95 5.11
C CYS A 487 5.56 8.69 5.66
N ALA A 488 5.07 8.28 6.83
CA ALA A 488 4.00 8.99 7.53
C ALA A 488 4.35 10.47 7.72
N GLY A 489 3.44 11.32 7.23
CA GLY A 489 3.58 12.77 7.26
C GLY A 489 4.28 13.43 6.10
N GLN A 490 4.86 12.64 5.20
CA GLN A 490 5.31 13.11 3.89
C GLN A 490 4.30 12.76 2.80
N ILE A 491 3.49 11.73 3.03
CA ILE A 491 2.35 11.32 2.19
C ILE A 491 1.09 11.32 3.06
N ASP A 492 -0.03 11.76 2.49
CA ASP A 492 -1.32 11.81 3.17
C ASP A 492 -2.27 10.70 2.73
N ILE A 493 -2.15 10.23 1.49
CA ILE A 493 -3.00 9.16 0.92
C ILE A 493 -2.24 8.38 -0.15
N ILE A 494 -2.45 7.07 -0.18
CA ILE A 494 -1.90 6.16 -1.18
C ILE A 494 -3.06 5.58 -2.01
N LEU A 495 -2.95 5.75 -3.32
CA LEU A 495 -3.87 5.29 -4.35
C LEU A 495 -3.17 4.21 -5.18
N GLY A 496 -3.35 2.94 -4.80
CA GLY A 496 -2.59 1.79 -5.32
C GLY A 496 -3.23 1.06 -6.50
N GLY A 497 -2.48 0.11 -7.07
CA GLY A 497 -2.85 -0.74 -8.21
C GLY A 497 -2.23 -2.13 -8.10
N HIS A 498 -2.00 -2.81 -9.23
CA HIS A 498 -1.26 -4.09 -9.39
C HIS A 498 -1.97 -5.35 -8.88
N ASP A 499 -2.58 -5.34 -7.69
CA ASP A 499 -3.10 -6.56 -7.03
C ASP A 499 -4.51 -7.01 -7.46
N HIS A 500 -5.19 -6.22 -8.30
CA HIS A 500 -6.52 -6.47 -8.92
C HIS A 500 -7.70 -6.65 -7.96
N HIS A 501 -7.47 -6.57 -6.64
CA HIS A 501 -8.52 -6.67 -5.64
C HIS A 501 -8.90 -5.30 -5.09
N TYR A 502 -10.16 -5.15 -4.67
CA TYR A 502 -10.57 -3.96 -3.93
C TYR A 502 -10.05 -4.04 -2.49
N GLU A 503 -9.39 -2.98 -2.04
CA GLU A 503 -8.93 -2.80 -0.65
C GLU A 503 -9.10 -1.33 -0.25
N ASP A 504 -9.57 -1.08 0.97
CA ASP A 504 -9.66 0.26 1.56
C ASP A 504 -9.30 0.15 3.04
N THR A 505 -8.09 0.59 3.37
CA THR A 505 -7.54 0.43 4.71
C THR A 505 -6.82 1.69 5.16
N ILE A 506 -6.69 1.84 6.47
CA ILE A 506 -5.93 2.94 7.08
C ILE A 506 -4.78 2.33 7.85
N ARG A 507 -3.56 2.75 7.51
CA ARG A 507 -2.33 2.29 8.15
C ARG A 507 -1.46 3.49 8.46
N ASN A 508 -1.01 3.58 9.71
CA ASN A 508 -0.24 4.71 10.21
C ASN A 508 -0.86 6.08 9.86
N GLN A 509 -2.20 6.17 10.02
CA GLN A 509 -2.99 7.37 9.73
C GLN A 509 -3.04 7.79 8.25
N ILE A 510 -2.49 6.99 7.33
CA ILE A 510 -2.60 7.15 5.88
C ILE A 510 -3.64 6.18 5.35
N ARG A 511 -4.57 6.66 4.53
CA ARG A 511 -5.50 5.78 3.80
C ARG A 511 -4.79 5.19 2.58
N ILE A 512 -4.92 3.88 2.41
CA ILE A 512 -4.39 3.10 1.30
C ILE A 512 -5.58 2.47 0.60
N LEU A 513 -5.69 2.70 -0.70
CA LEU A 513 -6.84 2.28 -1.48
C LEU A 513 -6.41 1.59 -2.78
N ASN A 514 -6.97 0.42 -3.05
CA ASN A 514 -6.98 -0.21 -4.37
C ASN A 514 -8.46 -0.38 -4.79
N SER A 515 -8.79 0.04 -6.01
CA SER A 515 -10.17 0.13 -6.48
C SER A 515 -10.63 -1.07 -7.32
N GLY A 516 -9.90 -2.20 -7.32
CA GLY A 516 -10.29 -3.41 -8.03
C GLY A 516 -9.64 -3.52 -9.41
N THR A 517 -10.40 -3.88 -10.45
CA THR A 517 -9.88 -4.06 -11.82
C THR A 517 -10.99 -4.02 -12.89
N ASP A 518 -10.61 -3.83 -14.15
CA ASP A 518 -11.41 -4.04 -15.37
C ASP A 518 -12.70 -3.21 -15.43
N PHE A 519 -12.61 -1.96 -14.95
CA PHE A 519 -13.74 -1.05 -14.84
C PHE A 519 -14.93 -1.67 -14.07
N SER A 520 -14.66 -2.65 -13.20
CA SER A 520 -15.68 -3.27 -12.36
C SER A 520 -16.03 -2.40 -11.17
N ASP A 521 -15.09 -1.58 -10.73
CA ASP A 521 -15.20 -0.77 -9.53
C ASP A 521 -14.37 0.52 -9.68
N PHE A 522 -14.83 1.60 -9.06
CA PHE A 522 -14.00 2.76 -8.73
C PHE A 522 -14.38 3.27 -7.34
N THR A 523 -13.54 4.11 -6.76
CA THR A 523 -13.81 4.70 -5.44
C THR A 523 -13.84 6.22 -5.53
N ALA A 524 -14.87 6.82 -4.93
CA ALA A 524 -14.87 8.25 -4.63
C ALA A 524 -14.43 8.47 -3.18
N ILE A 525 -13.42 9.30 -2.95
CA ILE A 525 -12.86 9.61 -1.64
C ILE A 525 -13.12 11.09 -1.39
N ARG A 526 -14.11 11.40 -0.57
CA ARG A 526 -14.38 12.78 -0.16
C ARG A 526 -13.46 13.14 1.01
N ILE A 527 -12.70 14.20 0.83
CA ILE A 527 -11.73 14.71 1.80
C ILE A 527 -12.28 16.01 2.36
N GLU A 528 -12.65 15.99 3.64
CA GLU A 528 -13.36 17.08 4.32
C GLU A 528 -12.40 18.02 5.08
N GLY A 529 -11.09 17.78 4.98
CA GLY A 529 -10.04 18.49 5.69
C GLY A 529 -9.12 17.54 6.46
N ARG A 530 -8.46 18.06 7.50
CA ARG A 530 -7.60 17.29 8.41
C ARG A 530 -8.27 17.15 9.79
N GLU A 531 -8.06 16.02 10.46
CA GLU A 531 -8.52 15.80 11.84
C GLU A 531 -7.72 16.66 12.84
N SER A 532 -8.32 17.10 13.95
CA SER A 532 -7.70 18.07 14.88
C SER A 532 -6.99 17.46 16.09
N GLN A 533 -6.63 16.16 16.10
CA GLN A 533 -6.14 15.52 17.33
C GLN A 533 -4.62 15.38 17.46
N VAL A 534 -4.06 16.28 18.30
CA VAL A 534 -2.92 16.28 19.25
C VAL A 534 -1.68 15.40 19.08
N ILE A 535 -0.62 16.16 18.76
CA ILE A 535 0.84 16.08 19.00
C ILE A 535 1.37 14.94 19.89
N ASP A 536 2.29 14.16 19.32
CA ASP A 536 3.38 13.50 20.03
C ASP A 536 4.72 14.17 19.63
N ALA A 537 5.35 14.82 20.61
CA ALA A 537 6.63 15.54 20.46
C ALA A 537 7.84 14.60 20.25
N SER A 538 7.65 13.28 20.35
CA SER A 538 8.70 12.28 20.17
C SER A 538 8.68 11.59 18.81
N THR A 539 7.54 11.59 18.10
CA THR A 539 7.35 10.87 16.84
C THR A 539 7.20 11.79 15.62
N GLY A 540 6.98 13.10 15.81
CA GLY A 540 6.73 14.03 14.71
C GLY A 540 5.33 13.80 14.14
N MET A 541 4.35 14.55 14.64
CA MET A 541 2.96 14.24 14.40
C MET A 541 2.36 15.04 13.23
N TYR A 542 1.52 14.37 12.44
CA TYR A 542 0.85 14.92 11.26
C TYR A 542 -0.66 14.73 11.39
N TYR A 543 -1.44 15.71 10.96
CA TYR A 543 -2.90 15.70 11.07
C TYR A 543 -3.51 14.83 9.95
N PRO A 544 -4.08 13.64 10.24
CA PRO A 544 -4.62 12.77 9.19
C PRO A 544 -5.75 13.43 8.41
N LEU A 545 -5.95 12.99 7.17
CA LEU A 545 -7.08 13.43 6.38
C LEU A 545 -8.38 12.85 6.92
N LYS A 546 -9.38 13.73 7.13
CA LYS A 546 -10.75 13.31 7.37
C LYS A 546 -11.38 12.88 6.06
N THR A 547 -11.52 11.57 5.87
CA THR A 547 -11.90 10.97 4.59
C THR A 547 -13.12 10.06 4.68
N VAL A 548 -14.03 10.20 3.71
CA VAL A 548 -15.17 9.31 3.50
C VAL A 548 -15.01 8.67 2.13
N SER A 549 -14.81 7.35 2.10
CA SER A 549 -14.72 6.58 0.85
C SER A 549 -16.07 5.98 0.50
N THR A 550 -16.39 5.98 -0.79
CA THR A 550 -17.57 5.33 -1.37
C THR A 550 -17.13 4.50 -2.56
N ARG A 551 -17.29 3.17 -2.46
CA ARG A 551 -17.08 2.24 -3.56
C ARG A 551 -18.28 2.25 -4.50
N TYR A 552 -18.03 2.35 -5.80
CA TYR A 552 -19.03 2.21 -6.85
C TYR A 552 -18.74 0.94 -7.64
N GLN A 553 -19.61 -0.05 -7.53
CA GLN A 553 -19.51 -1.30 -8.31
C GLN A 553 -20.33 -1.16 -9.58
N ILE A 554 -19.71 -1.39 -10.75
CA ILE A 554 -20.37 -1.30 -12.04
C ILE A 554 -21.18 -2.56 -12.31
N SER A 555 -22.50 -2.42 -12.31
CA SER A 555 -23.46 -3.49 -12.59
C SER A 555 -24.08 -3.34 -13.97
N ASN A 556 -24.59 -4.44 -14.53
CA ASN A 556 -25.09 -4.49 -15.90
C ASN A 556 -26.35 -3.62 -16.15
N ASP A 557 -27.09 -3.29 -15.10
CA ASP A 557 -28.29 -2.45 -15.10
C ASP A 557 -27.99 -0.94 -15.07
N MET A 558 -26.74 -0.54 -14.84
CA MET A 558 -26.34 0.86 -14.92
C MET A 558 -26.45 1.37 -16.38
N PRO A 559 -26.84 2.65 -16.57
CA PRO A 559 -26.84 3.25 -17.90
C PRO A 559 -25.42 3.28 -18.50
N GLU A 560 -25.35 3.12 -19.81
CA GLU A 560 -24.12 3.26 -20.58
C GLU A 560 -23.97 4.68 -21.11
N ASP A 561 -22.74 5.19 -21.16
CA ASP A 561 -22.42 6.39 -21.91
C ASP A 561 -22.55 6.08 -23.40
N SER A 562 -23.43 6.80 -24.10
CA SER A 562 -23.79 6.49 -25.49
C SER A 562 -22.61 6.62 -26.47
N GLU A 563 -21.69 7.55 -26.22
CA GLU A 563 -20.52 7.75 -27.07
C GLU A 563 -19.53 6.59 -26.88
N ILE A 564 -19.24 6.25 -25.62
CA ILE A 564 -18.32 5.16 -25.31
C ILE A 564 -18.90 3.81 -25.69
N ALA A 565 -20.20 3.59 -25.50
CA ALA A 565 -20.87 2.37 -25.95
C ALA A 565 -20.73 2.18 -27.47
N ALA A 566 -20.85 3.25 -28.26
CA ALA A 566 -20.66 3.20 -29.70
C ALA A 566 -19.21 2.86 -30.08
N ILE A 567 -18.23 3.45 -29.38
CA ILE A 567 -16.80 3.18 -29.59
C ILE A 567 -16.45 1.74 -29.21
N VAL A 568 -16.84 1.28 -28.02
CA VAL A 568 -16.64 -0.09 -27.54
C VAL A 568 -17.24 -1.09 -28.54
N LYS A 569 -18.47 -0.84 -28.99
CA LYS A 569 -19.13 -1.69 -29.99
C LYS A 569 -18.39 -1.70 -31.32
N ALA A 570 -17.86 -0.56 -31.78
CA ALA A 570 -17.08 -0.49 -33.01
C ALA A 570 -15.79 -1.31 -32.91
N ILE A 571 -15.01 -1.10 -31.84
CA ILE A 571 -13.78 -1.85 -31.53
C ILE A 571 -14.06 -3.35 -31.46
N GLN A 572 -15.08 -3.75 -30.70
CA GLN A 572 -15.48 -5.15 -30.58
C GLN A 572 -15.92 -5.72 -31.92
N SER A 573 -16.66 -4.98 -32.75
CA SER A 573 -17.10 -5.46 -34.06
C SER A 573 -15.94 -5.72 -35.02
N ASP A 574 -14.88 -4.90 -34.97
CA ASP A 574 -13.73 -5.04 -35.85
C ASP A 574 -12.79 -6.16 -35.41
N VAL A 575 -12.59 -6.32 -34.10
CA VAL A 575 -11.86 -7.49 -33.59
C VAL A 575 -12.68 -8.77 -33.76
N GLN A 576 -14.01 -8.75 -33.58
CA GLN A 576 -14.85 -9.93 -33.80
C GLN A 576 -14.86 -10.38 -35.27
N LYS A 577 -14.76 -9.46 -36.24
CA LYS A 577 -14.53 -9.81 -37.65
C LYS A 577 -13.18 -10.50 -37.85
N SER A 578 -12.11 -9.99 -37.22
CA SER A 578 -10.78 -10.59 -37.28
C SER A 578 -10.74 -11.97 -36.60
N MET A 579 -11.34 -12.10 -35.41
CA MET A 579 -11.38 -13.32 -34.61
C MET A 579 -12.23 -14.42 -35.25
N ASN A 580 -13.30 -14.06 -35.97
CA ASN A 580 -14.11 -15.00 -36.75
C ASN A 580 -13.47 -15.39 -38.09
N SER A 581 -12.34 -14.79 -38.48
CA SER A 581 -11.68 -15.17 -39.72
C SER A 581 -11.22 -16.63 -39.67
N VAL A 582 -11.49 -17.37 -40.74
CA VAL A 582 -11.02 -18.74 -40.89
C VAL A 582 -9.54 -18.69 -41.23
N VAL A 583 -8.70 -19.19 -40.32
CA VAL A 583 -7.25 -19.27 -40.53
C VAL A 583 -6.90 -20.48 -41.37
N GLY A 584 -7.61 -21.60 -41.21
CA GLY A 584 -7.40 -22.82 -41.99
C GLY A 584 -8.48 -23.86 -41.76
N THR A 585 -8.27 -25.08 -42.25
CA THR A 585 -9.26 -26.17 -42.13
C THR A 585 -8.58 -27.44 -41.59
N SER A 586 -9.22 -28.12 -40.65
CA SER A 586 -8.86 -29.48 -40.21
C SER A 586 -9.81 -30.52 -40.80
N LYS A 587 -9.29 -31.67 -41.24
CA LYS A 587 -10.09 -32.82 -41.70
C LYS A 587 -10.56 -33.72 -40.57
N VAL A 588 -10.00 -33.55 -39.38
CA VAL A 588 -10.26 -34.36 -38.19
C VAL A 588 -10.57 -33.47 -37.00
N ASP A 589 -11.26 -34.03 -36.02
CA ASP A 589 -11.49 -33.36 -34.74
C ASP A 589 -10.15 -33.23 -33.99
N LEU A 590 -9.85 -32.08 -33.41
CA LEU A 590 -8.63 -31.83 -32.63
C LEU A 590 -8.95 -31.92 -31.14
N ASP A 591 -8.38 -32.91 -30.46
CA ASP A 591 -8.67 -33.15 -29.04
C ASP A 591 -7.74 -32.35 -28.12
N ALA A 592 -8.22 -31.19 -27.68
CA ALA A 592 -7.52 -30.27 -26.77
C ALA A 592 -8.06 -30.33 -25.33
N ARG A 593 -8.84 -31.35 -24.98
CA ARG A 593 -9.39 -31.52 -23.62
C ARG A 593 -8.26 -31.72 -22.62
N PHE A 594 -8.32 -30.98 -21.51
CA PHE A 594 -7.36 -30.96 -20.42
C PHE A 594 -6.96 -32.37 -19.97
N SER A 595 -7.96 -33.22 -19.71
CA SER A 595 -7.72 -34.58 -19.21
C SER A 595 -6.96 -35.47 -20.19
N GLN A 596 -7.06 -35.19 -21.49
CA GLN A 596 -6.44 -35.99 -22.55
C GLN A 596 -5.01 -35.52 -22.83
N ILE A 597 -4.82 -34.22 -23.08
CA ILE A 597 -3.52 -33.63 -23.44
C ILE A 597 -2.45 -33.82 -22.35
N ARG A 598 -2.87 -33.99 -21.08
CA ARG A 598 -1.96 -34.15 -19.93
C ARG A 598 -1.71 -35.60 -19.52
N THR A 599 -2.33 -36.57 -20.20
CA THR A 599 -2.21 -37.99 -19.85
C THR A 599 -1.85 -38.89 -21.03
N LYS A 600 -2.07 -38.43 -22.26
CA LYS A 600 -1.72 -39.20 -23.44
C LYS A 600 -1.40 -38.30 -24.62
N GLU A 601 -0.83 -38.92 -25.65
CA GLU A 601 -0.64 -38.29 -26.94
C GLU A 601 -2.00 -37.91 -27.56
N THR A 602 -2.13 -36.66 -28.00
CA THR A 602 -3.28 -36.18 -28.77
C THR A 602 -2.83 -35.60 -30.10
N ASN A 603 -3.75 -35.57 -31.06
CA ASN A 603 -3.45 -35.10 -32.39
C ASN A 603 -3.17 -33.59 -32.45
N VAL A 604 -3.82 -32.77 -31.61
CA VAL A 604 -3.55 -31.33 -31.53
C VAL A 604 -2.18 -31.04 -30.92
N ALA A 605 -1.77 -31.81 -29.90
CA ALA A 605 -0.45 -31.71 -29.29
C ALA A 605 0.67 -32.04 -30.30
N ASN A 606 0.47 -33.12 -31.07
CA ASN A 606 1.36 -33.50 -32.15
C ASN A 606 1.45 -32.43 -33.24
N PHE A 607 0.33 -31.84 -33.62
CA PHE A 607 0.29 -30.74 -34.59
C PHE A 607 1.14 -29.57 -34.12
N LEU A 608 0.89 -29.04 -32.92
CA LEU A 608 1.62 -27.89 -32.37
C LEU A 608 3.12 -28.16 -32.27
N ALA A 609 3.53 -29.31 -31.72
CA ALA A 609 4.95 -29.66 -31.64
C ALA A 609 5.60 -29.79 -33.04
N SER A 610 4.86 -30.27 -34.04
CA SER A 610 5.37 -30.33 -35.42
C SER A 610 5.52 -28.95 -36.05
N VAL A 611 4.61 -28.02 -35.74
CA VAL A 611 4.73 -26.60 -36.15
C VAL A 611 5.97 -25.97 -35.52
N MET A 612 6.20 -26.18 -34.22
CA MET A 612 7.40 -25.70 -33.51
C MET A 612 8.68 -26.20 -34.20
N ALA A 613 8.77 -27.53 -34.42
CA ALA A 613 9.94 -28.15 -35.04
C ALA A 613 10.19 -27.65 -36.47
N ARG A 614 9.14 -27.35 -37.23
CA ARG A 614 9.23 -26.78 -38.58
C ARG A 614 9.67 -25.32 -38.56
N ALA A 615 9.01 -24.50 -37.76
CA ALA A 615 9.23 -23.06 -37.73
C ALA A 615 10.66 -22.72 -37.31
N THR A 616 11.23 -23.54 -36.42
CA THR A 616 12.58 -23.36 -35.90
C THR A 616 13.63 -24.26 -36.56
N ASP A 617 13.24 -25.16 -37.46
CA ASP A 617 14.09 -26.22 -38.00
C ASP A 617 14.92 -26.98 -36.94
N ALA A 618 14.33 -27.28 -35.78
CA ALA A 618 14.97 -28.10 -34.73
C ALA A 618 14.87 -29.61 -35.01
N ASP A 619 15.74 -30.42 -34.42
CA ASP A 619 15.66 -31.89 -34.50
C ASP A 619 14.47 -32.42 -33.69
N ILE A 620 14.26 -31.82 -32.52
CA ILE A 620 13.22 -32.19 -31.57
C ILE A 620 12.44 -30.93 -31.20
N ALA A 621 11.14 -31.05 -31.00
CA ALA A 621 10.35 -30.02 -30.33
C ALA A 621 9.65 -30.60 -29.12
N LEU A 622 9.61 -29.82 -28.04
CA LEU A 622 8.89 -30.15 -26.81
C LEU A 622 8.07 -28.94 -26.35
N LEU A 623 6.77 -29.16 -26.22
CA LEU A 623 5.83 -28.26 -25.56
C LEU A 623 5.28 -28.96 -24.33
N ASN A 624 5.23 -28.29 -23.18
CA ASN A 624 4.50 -28.83 -22.03
C ASN A 624 2.99 -28.71 -22.30
N SER A 625 2.24 -29.79 -22.04
CA SER A 625 0.78 -29.85 -22.23
C SER A 625 0.01 -28.74 -21.53
N GLY A 626 0.56 -28.16 -20.46
CA GLY A 626 0.05 -26.97 -19.79
C GLY A 626 -0.03 -25.72 -20.67
N SER A 627 0.53 -25.73 -21.87
CA SER A 627 0.43 -24.63 -22.82
C SER A 627 -0.82 -24.67 -23.70
N ILE A 628 -1.52 -25.80 -23.72
CA ILE A 628 -2.73 -26.00 -24.54
C ILE A 628 -3.96 -25.77 -23.64
N ARG A 629 -4.81 -24.79 -23.96
CA ARG A 629 -5.82 -24.24 -23.03
C ARG A 629 -7.27 -24.31 -23.47
N ALA A 630 -7.56 -24.73 -24.70
CA ALA A 630 -8.93 -24.71 -25.23
C ALA A 630 -9.94 -25.60 -24.47
N ASP A 631 -9.46 -26.65 -23.77
CA ASP A 631 -10.24 -27.63 -23.01
C ASP A 631 -11.52 -28.15 -23.71
N ARG A 632 -11.44 -28.31 -25.03
CA ARG A 632 -12.55 -28.78 -25.85
C ARG A 632 -12.04 -29.61 -27.02
N ILE A 633 -12.96 -30.26 -27.71
CA ILE A 633 -12.69 -30.82 -29.03
C ILE A 633 -12.98 -29.71 -30.04
N LEU A 634 -11.98 -29.30 -30.81
CA LEU A 634 -12.23 -28.44 -31.96
C LEU A 634 -12.73 -29.34 -33.10
N PRO A 635 -13.97 -29.17 -33.58
CA PRO A 635 -14.54 -30.06 -34.58
C PRO A 635 -13.78 -29.95 -35.90
N LYS A 636 -13.79 -31.02 -36.68
CA LYS A 636 -13.35 -30.98 -38.07
C LYS A 636 -14.07 -29.86 -38.84
N GLY A 637 -13.36 -29.20 -39.73
CA GLY A 637 -13.84 -28.04 -40.46
C GLY A 637 -12.94 -26.83 -40.25
N ASP A 638 -13.55 -25.65 -40.31
CA ASP A 638 -12.84 -24.38 -40.23
C ASP A 638 -12.25 -24.17 -38.83
N ILE A 639 -10.97 -23.82 -38.79
CA ILE A 639 -10.27 -23.32 -37.61
C ILE A 639 -10.29 -21.79 -37.73
N ARG A 640 -10.81 -21.11 -36.72
CA ARG A 640 -10.85 -19.64 -36.67
C ARG A 640 -9.69 -19.09 -35.86
N MET A 641 -9.44 -17.78 -36.02
CA MET A 641 -8.44 -17.10 -35.19
C MET A 641 -8.80 -17.19 -33.69
N SER A 642 -10.09 -17.15 -33.34
CA SER A 642 -10.58 -17.43 -31.98
C SER A 642 -10.22 -18.82 -31.47
N ASP A 643 -10.25 -19.83 -32.33
CA ASP A 643 -9.86 -21.19 -31.94
C ASP A 643 -8.37 -21.28 -31.64
N LEU A 644 -7.52 -20.55 -32.37
CA LEU A 644 -6.08 -20.50 -32.10
C LEU A 644 -5.76 -19.74 -30.80
N ALA A 645 -6.42 -18.60 -30.58
CA ALA A 645 -6.29 -17.83 -29.35
C ALA A 645 -6.72 -18.64 -28.12
N ASP A 646 -7.82 -19.39 -28.20
CA ASP A 646 -8.26 -20.30 -27.14
C ASP A 646 -7.27 -21.46 -26.94
N LEU A 647 -6.69 -21.98 -28.04
CA LEU A 647 -5.84 -23.17 -28.01
C LEU A 647 -4.47 -22.89 -27.41
N VAL A 648 -3.82 -21.78 -27.79
CA VAL A 648 -2.49 -21.37 -27.31
C VAL A 648 -2.53 -19.87 -26.99
N PRO A 649 -3.09 -19.46 -25.84
CA PRO A 649 -3.28 -18.06 -25.48
C PRO A 649 -2.00 -17.36 -24.98
N MET A 650 -0.85 -18.05 -24.99
CA MET A 650 0.38 -17.59 -24.34
C MET A 650 1.35 -17.01 -25.37
N ASP A 651 1.86 -15.81 -25.11
CA ASP A 651 2.86 -15.09 -25.93
C ASP A 651 4.31 -15.49 -25.61
N ASP A 652 4.51 -16.69 -25.09
CA ASP A 652 5.81 -17.20 -24.67
C ASP A 652 6.67 -17.55 -25.90
N SER A 653 7.85 -16.93 -26.00
CA SER A 653 8.79 -17.10 -27.11
C SER A 653 9.24 -18.55 -27.24
N MET A 654 9.46 -18.97 -28.49
CA MET A 654 10.15 -20.23 -28.78
C MET A 654 11.65 -19.97 -28.86
N GLU A 655 12.45 -20.94 -28.44
CA GLU A 655 13.90 -20.90 -28.54
C GLU A 655 14.44 -22.29 -28.93
N VAL A 656 15.63 -22.33 -29.51
CA VAL A 656 16.33 -23.57 -29.86
C VAL A 656 17.61 -23.68 -29.05
N VAL A 657 17.77 -24.77 -28.32
CA VAL A 657 18.95 -25.08 -27.51
C VAL A 657 19.68 -26.34 -27.96
N GLU A 658 20.97 -26.44 -27.65
CA GLU A 658 21.73 -27.68 -27.76
C GLU A 658 21.44 -28.59 -26.56
N ILE A 659 21.08 -29.84 -26.82
CA ILE A 659 20.81 -30.84 -25.78
C ILE A 659 21.52 -32.16 -26.09
N THR A 660 22.18 -32.75 -25.09
CA THR A 660 22.75 -34.10 -25.21
C THR A 660 21.67 -35.18 -25.06
N GLY A 661 21.91 -36.38 -25.60
CA GLY A 661 20.99 -37.50 -25.39
C GLY A 661 20.77 -37.83 -23.91
N ALA A 662 21.80 -37.73 -23.08
CA ALA A 662 21.69 -37.90 -21.63
C ALA A 662 20.74 -36.87 -20.99
N GLN A 663 20.85 -35.59 -21.36
CA GLN A 663 19.96 -34.53 -20.86
C GLN A 663 18.53 -34.72 -21.38
N LEU A 664 18.35 -35.12 -22.63
CA LEU A 664 17.04 -35.39 -23.20
C LEU A 664 16.31 -36.50 -22.45
N LEU A 665 17.01 -37.55 -22.00
CA LEU A 665 16.40 -38.58 -21.15
C LEU A 665 15.85 -38.00 -19.85
N GLN A 666 16.59 -37.10 -19.20
CA GLN A 666 16.14 -36.46 -17.96
C GLN A 666 14.92 -35.56 -18.18
N VAL A 667 14.91 -34.82 -19.30
CA VAL A 667 13.77 -33.99 -19.72
C VAL A 667 12.51 -34.84 -19.92
N LEU A 668 12.63 -35.98 -20.63
CA LEU A 668 11.52 -36.89 -20.86
C LEU A 668 11.05 -37.60 -19.58
N GLU A 669 11.99 -37.98 -18.68
CA GLU A 669 11.68 -38.51 -17.35
C GLU A 669 10.88 -37.50 -16.50
N ASN A 670 11.28 -36.23 -16.47
CA ASN A 670 10.52 -35.19 -15.77
C ASN A 670 9.11 -35.08 -16.36
N GLY A 671 8.99 -35.08 -17.70
CA GLY A 671 7.71 -34.96 -18.39
C GLY A 671 6.68 -36.00 -17.93
N VAL A 672 7.10 -37.23 -17.64
CA VAL A 672 6.20 -38.31 -17.16
C VAL A 672 6.25 -38.56 -15.65
N SER A 673 7.02 -37.77 -14.89
CA SER A 673 7.29 -37.99 -13.46
C SER A 673 6.07 -37.87 -12.55
N GLN A 674 5.10 -37.01 -12.91
CA GLN A 674 3.88 -36.77 -12.12
C GLN A 674 2.66 -37.49 -12.68
N TYR A 675 2.80 -38.28 -13.75
CA TYR A 675 1.71 -39.08 -14.27
C TYR A 675 1.14 -40.02 -13.17
N PRO A 676 -0.20 -40.18 -13.02
CA PRO A 676 -1.29 -39.64 -13.84
C PRO A 676 -1.92 -38.34 -13.30
N ALA A 677 -1.24 -37.54 -12.46
CA ALA A 677 -1.81 -36.37 -11.76
C ALA A 677 -2.24 -35.21 -12.67
N MET A 678 -2.27 -35.39 -14.00
CA MET A 678 -2.67 -34.38 -15.00
C MET A 678 -1.92 -33.06 -14.84
N GLU A 679 -0.63 -33.15 -14.52
CA GLU A 679 0.25 -32.00 -14.41
C GLU A 679 0.61 -31.42 -15.78
N GLY A 680 0.76 -30.09 -15.86
CA GLY A 680 1.05 -29.39 -17.11
C GLY A 680 2.37 -29.80 -17.75
N ARG A 681 3.28 -30.41 -16.98
CA ARG A 681 4.59 -30.89 -17.43
C ARG A 681 4.54 -32.03 -18.44
N PHE A 682 3.41 -32.73 -18.62
CA PHE A 682 3.33 -33.84 -19.58
C PHE A 682 3.76 -33.38 -20.98
N PRO A 683 4.68 -34.10 -21.66
CA PRO A 683 5.33 -33.56 -22.85
C PRO A 683 4.47 -33.79 -24.10
N CYS A 684 4.42 -32.78 -24.96
CA CYS A 684 3.92 -32.83 -26.33
C CYS A 684 5.11 -32.70 -27.27
N VAL A 685 5.38 -33.73 -28.09
CA VAL A 685 6.69 -33.86 -28.75
C VAL A 685 6.60 -34.02 -30.28
N ASP A 686 7.61 -33.52 -30.99
CA ASP A 686 7.94 -33.92 -32.37
C ASP A 686 9.43 -34.28 -32.46
N GLY A 687 9.78 -35.16 -33.41
CA GLY A 687 11.17 -35.57 -33.63
C GLY A 687 11.71 -36.61 -32.64
N VAL A 688 10.98 -36.93 -31.57
CA VAL A 688 11.32 -37.99 -30.60
C VAL A 688 10.13 -38.92 -30.37
N ARG A 689 10.40 -40.21 -30.14
CA ARG A 689 9.43 -41.20 -29.67
C ARG A 689 9.97 -41.92 -28.45
N PHE A 690 9.12 -42.23 -27.48
CA PHE A 690 9.51 -42.97 -26.28
C PHE A 690 8.34 -43.76 -25.69
N ALA A 691 8.65 -44.73 -24.84
CA ALA A 691 7.68 -45.44 -24.02
C ALA A 691 7.98 -45.25 -22.53
N PHE A 692 6.95 -45.24 -21.69
CA PHE A 692 7.08 -45.11 -20.24
C PHE A 692 6.18 -46.08 -19.48
N ASP A 693 6.63 -46.47 -18.29
CA ASP A 693 5.95 -47.30 -17.31
C ASP A 693 5.59 -46.49 -16.06
N PRO A 694 4.31 -46.12 -15.88
CA PRO A 694 3.89 -45.33 -14.73
C PRO A 694 3.97 -46.07 -13.39
N SER A 695 4.15 -47.40 -13.39
CA SER A 695 4.31 -48.16 -12.14
C SER A 695 5.69 -47.99 -11.50
N LYS A 696 6.67 -47.48 -12.23
CA LYS A 696 8.01 -47.21 -11.72
C LYS A 696 8.08 -45.87 -10.97
N PRO A 697 9.03 -45.73 -10.01
CA PRO A 697 9.28 -44.45 -9.35
C PRO A 697 9.59 -43.33 -10.35
N ALA A 698 9.20 -42.09 -10.01
CA ALA A 698 9.54 -40.91 -10.80
C ALA A 698 11.06 -40.81 -11.01
N GLY A 699 11.48 -40.46 -12.23
CA GLY A 699 12.90 -40.47 -12.62
C GLY A 699 13.43 -41.83 -13.09
N SER A 700 12.59 -42.87 -13.14
CA SER A 700 12.93 -44.18 -13.72
C SER A 700 11.75 -44.79 -14.49
N ARG A 701 10.91 -43.93 -15.08
CA ARG A 701 9.68 -44.33 -15.77
C ARG A 701 9.89 -44.63 -17.24
N LEU A 702 10.92 -44.09 -17.89
CA LEU A 702 11.20 -44.41 -19.28
C LEU A 702 11.55 -45.90 -19.43
N VAL A 703 11.00 -46.51 -20.46
CA VAL A 703 11.36 -47.89 -20.83
C VAL A 703 12.73 -47.86 -21.47
N GLU A 704 13.66 -48.64 -20.91
CA GLU A 704 15.04 -48.71 -21.38
C GLU A 704 15.10 -49.07 -22.87
N GLY A 705 15.91 -48.32 -23.63
CA GLY A 705 16.06 -48.51 -25.08
C GLY A 705 14.86 -48.11 -25.94
N SER A 706 13.77 -47.59 -25.35
CA SER A 706 12.57 -47.19 -26.11
C SER A 706 12.68 -45.84 -26.81
N VAL A 707 13.62 -44.98 -26.37
CA VAL A 707 13.76 -43.62 -26.86
C VAL A 707 14.44 -43.62 -28.23
N THR A 708 13.76 -43.08 -29.22
CA THR A 708 14.26 -42.93 -30.58
C THR A 708 14.10 -41.50 -31.05
N VAL A 709 15.07 -40.99 -31.79
CA VAL A 709 15.07 -39.62 -32.34
C VAL A 709 15.11 -39.70 -33.86
N ARG A 710 14.40 -38.79 -34.51
CA ARG A 710 14.32 -38.69 -35.97
C ARG A 710 15.70 -38.32 -36.52
N SER A 711 16.23 -39.12 -37.43
CA SER A 711 17.56 -38.90 -37.99
C SER A 711 17.52 -37.99 -39.22
N ARG A 712 18.33 -36.92 -39.22
CA ARG A 712 18.60 -36.13 -40.44
C ARG A 712 19.66 -36.77 -41.34
N GLN A 713 20.59 -37.55 -40.75
CA GLN A 713 21.63 -38.32 -41.41
C GLN A 713 22.04 -39.47 -40.47
N CYS A 714 21.64 -40.71 -40.80
CA CYS A 714 21.98 -41.88 -40.01
C CYS A 714 23.30 -42.50 -40.50
N PHE A 715 24.41 -42.24 -39.81
CA PHE A 715 25.71 -42.86 -40.11
C PHE A 715 25.75 -44.36 -39.79
N SER A 716 24.99 -44.83 -38.78
CA SER A 716 24.91 -46.25 -38.42
C SER A 716 24.17 -47.09 -39.47
N CYS A 717 23.27 -46.47 -40.24
CA CYS A 717 22.58 -47.07 -41.37
C CYS A 717 23.49 -47.22 -42.62
N LEU A 718 24.54 -46.38 -42.71
CA LEU A 718 25.52 -46.34 -43.82
C LEU A 718 26.72 -47.29 -43.62
N HIS A 719 26.79 -48.03 -42.51
CA HIS A 719 27.97 -48.83 -42.13
C HIS A 719 27.68 -50.31 -41.84
N LYS A 720 26.84 -50.96 -42.66
CA LYS A 720 27.11 -52.37 -43.01
C LYS A 720 28.15 -52.35 -44.14
N ARG A 721 29.43 -52.53 -43.79
CA ARG A 721 30.55 -52.59 -44.76
C ARG A 721 30.24 -53.62 -45.86
N GLY A 722 29.98 -53.15 -47.08
CA GLY A 722 30.01 -53.98 -48.29
C GLY A 722 28.90 -53.76 -49.32
N GLU A 723 27.81 -53.09 -48.99
CA GLU A 723 26.69 -52.90 -49.93
C GLU A 723 26.46 -51.42 -50.24
N THR A 724 26.39 -51.08 -51.53
CA THR A 724 25.99 -49.76 -52.01
C THR A 724 24.60 -49.40 -51.46
N PRO A 725 24.37 -48.14 -51.04
CA PRO A 725 23.05 -47.72 -50.59
C PRO A 725 22.01 -48.00 -51.70
N PRO A 726 20.84 -48.56 -51.38
CA PRO A 726 19.80 -48.76 -52.38
C PRO A 726 19.45 -47.39 -52.99
N PRO A 727 19.19 -47.32 -54.31
CA PRO A 727 18.72 -46.08 -54.93
C PRO A 727 17.43 -45.63 -54.23
N PRO A 728 17.19 -44.31 -54.11
CA PRO A 728 15.98 -43.80 -53.47
C PRO A 728 14.77 -44.41 -54.15
N SER A 729 14.00 -45.21 -53.41
CA SER A 729 12.76 -45.78 -53.90
C SER A 729 11.79 -44.65 -54.24
N ILE A 730 11.16 -44.73 -55.42
CA ILE A 730 10.19 -43.77 -55.98
C ILE A 730 8.89 -43.68 -55.14
N ASP A 731 8.85 -44.29 -53.96
CA ASP A 731 7.69 -44.29 -53.07
C ASP A 731 7.83 -43.17 -52.02
N ASN A 732 7.22 -42.01 -52.29
CA ASN A 732 7.24 -40.79 -51.47
C ASN A 732 6.46 -40.91 -50.13
N ASN A 733 6.45 -42.10 -49.51
CA ASN A 733 5.70 -42.41 -48.29
C ASN A 733 6.53 -43.13 -47.20
N SER A 734 7.85 -43.22 -47.32
CA SER A 734 8.67 -43.76 -46.21
C SER A 734 8.82 -42.74 -45.07
N PRO A 735 8.40 -43.06 -43.82
CA PRO A 735 8.57 -42.16 -42.69
C PRO A 735 10.06 -41.94 -42.43
N ALA A 736 10.44 -40.71 -42.07
CA ALA A 736 11.80 -40.38 -41.64
C ALA A 736 12.32 -41.43 -40.65
N THR A 737 13.51 -41.98 -40.90
CA THR A 737 14.05 -43.09 -40.11
C THR A 737 14.33 -42.61 -38.68
N PHE A 738 13.63 -43.17 -37.70
CA PHE A 738 13.92 -42.97 -36.28
C PHE A 738 15.08 -43.89 -35.88
N CYS A 739 16.07 -43.35 -35.19
CA CYS A 739 17.23 -44.08 -34.70
C CYS A 739 17.23 -44.13 -33.16
N PRO A 740 17.81 -45.17 -32.53
CA PRO A 740 18.00 -45.19 -31.08
C PRO A 740 18.73 -43.94 -30.59
N LEU A 741 18.33 -43.43 -29.42
CA LEU A 741 18.98 -42.27 -28.82
C LEU A 741 20.43 -42.58 -28.43
N GLU A 742 21.37 -41.80 -28.94
CA GLU A 742 22.77 -41.83 -28.53
C GLU A 742 23.03 -40.83 -27.39
N SER A 743 23.46 -41.33 -26.23
CA SER A 743 23.60 -40.55 -24.98
C SER A 743 24.56 -39.34 -25.10
N GLN A 744 25.68 -39.50 -25.80
CA GLN A 744 26.72 -38.47 -25.95
C GLN A 744 26.51 -37.56 -27.16
N ARG A 745 25.54 -37.87 -28.03
CA ARG A 745 25.26 -37.06 -29.21
C ARG A 745 24.47 -35.81 -28.80
N THR A 746 24.80 -34.69 -29.42
CA THR A 746 24.09 -33.42 -29.26
C THR A 746 23.03 -33.27 -30.36
N TYR A 747 21.86 -32.79 -29.97
CA TYR A 747 20.70 -32.51 -30.81
C TYR A 747 20.26 -31.07 -30.60
N THR A 748 19.44 -30.56 -31.52
CA THR A 748 18.73 -29.28 -31.33
C THR A 748 17.32 -29.50 -30.80
N LEU A 749 16.98 -28.86 -29.69
CA LEU A 749 15.66 -28.90 -29.08
C LEU A 749 15.01 -27.52 -29.17
N CYS A 750 13.86 -27.44 -29.84
CA CYS A 750 12.97 -26.29 -29.76
C CYS A 750 12.00 -26.45 -28.59
N THR A 751 11.91 -25.43 -27.75
CA THR A 751 10.95 -25.36 -26.66
C THR A 751 10.63 -23.90 -26.34
N LYS A 752 9.84 -23.64 -25.29
CA LYS A 752 9.50 -22.27 -24.89
C LYS A 752 10.46 -21.73 -23.83
N THR A 753 10.63 -20.42 -23.80
CA THR A 753 11.43 -19.71 -22.79
C THR A 753 11.01 -20.07 -21.36
N TYR A 754 9.71 -20.23 -21.08
CA TYR A 754 9.21 -20.73 -19.78
C TYR A 754 9.90 -22.04 -19.34
N LEU A 755 10.05 -23.01 -20.24
CA LEU A 755 10.68 -24.29 -19.92
C LEU A 755 12.20 -24.19 -19.81
N LEU A 756 12.83 -23.32 -20.62
CA LEU A 756 14.26 -23.02 -20.50
C LEU A 756 14.63 -22.36 -19.17
N LYS A 757 13.70 -21.62 -18.56
CA LYS A 757 13.83 -21.07 -17.19
C LYS A 757 13.61 -22.12 -16.08
N GLY A 758 13.58 -23.41 -16.41
CA GLY A 758 13.42 -24.52 -15.47
C GLY A 758 12.00 -24.75 -14.96
N LYS A 759 11.01 -24.04 -15.47
CA LYS A 759 9.63 -24.13 -14.99
C LYS A 759 9.00 -25.49 -15.32
N ASP A 760 7.92 -25.86 -14.63
CA ASP A 760 7.31 -27.21 -14.68
C ASP A 760 8.27 -28.37 -14.32
N GLY A 761 9.36 -28.09 -13.60
CA GLY A 761 10.38 -29.05 -13.20
C GLY A 761 11.38 -29.42 -14.31
N TYR A 762 11.41 -28.63 -15.39
CA TYR A 762 12.36 -28.82 -16.49
C TYR A 762 13.73 -28.16 -16.19
N ASP A 763 14.22 -28.29 -14.95
CA ASP A 763 15.46 -27.63 -14.48
C ASP A 763 16.69 -27.95 -15.35
N VAL A 764 16.71 -29.14 -15.96
CA VAL A 764 17.76 -29.60 -16.89
C VAL A 764 17.91 -28.69 -18.11
N LEU A 765 16.86 -27.98 -18.49
CA LEU A 765 16.89 -27.04 -19.61
C LEU A 765 17.54 -25.70 -19.23
N SER A 766 17.65 -25.39 -17.94
CA SER A 766 18.26 -24.17 -17.45
C SER A 766 19.76 -24.16 -17.72
N GLY A 767 20.24 -23.10 -18.37
CA GLY A 767 21.65 -22.94 -18.73
C GLY A 767 22.12 -23.78 -19.92
N LEU A 768 21.21 -24.40 -20.68
CA LEU A 768 21.58 -24.99 -21.98
C LEU A 768 21.98 -23.88 -22.96
N LYS A 769 22.90 -24.21 -23.87
CA LYS A 769 23.38 -23.27 -24.88
C LYS A 769 22.27 -22.99 -25.90
N VAL A 770 21.84 -21.74 -25.96
CA VAL A 770 20.90 -21.24 -26.97
C VAL A 770 21.60 -21.16 -28.33
N VAL A 771 21.00 -21.81 -29.33
CA VAL A 771 21.42 -21.81 -30.75
C VAL A 771 20.65 -20.75 -31.52
N ARG A 772 19.37 -20.57 -31.18
CA ARG A 772 18.48 -19.53 -31.72
C ARG A 772 17.61 -19.05 -30.57
N ASP A 773 17.74 -17.78 -30.24
CA ASP A 773 16.94 -17.11 -29.22
C ASP A 773 15.59 -16.67 -29.79
N GLU A 774 14.86 -15.89 -28.99
CA GLU A 774 13.54 -15.36 -29.30
C GLU A 774 13.51 -14.37 -30.48
N GLU A 775 14.63 -13.73 -30.84
CA GLU A 775 14.68 -12.86 -32.03
C GLU A 775 14.58 -13.68 -33.32
N TYR A 776 15.13 -14.90 -33.32
CA TYR A 776 15.19 -15.78 -34.49
C TYR A 776 14.03 -16.77 -34.58
N CYS A 777 13.20 -16.85 -33.55
CA CYS A 777 12.13 -17.83 -33.44
C CYS A 777 10.77 -17.12 -33.32
N PRO A 778 9.77 -17.42 -34.17
CA PRO A 778 8.46 -16.80 -34.05
C PRO A 778 7.74 -17.26 -32.78
N LEU A 779 6.76 -16.48 -32.31
CA LEU A 779 5.79 -16.98 -31.32
C LEU A 779 5.03 -18.19 -31.87
N LEU A 780 4.64 -19.14 -31.00
CA LEU A 780 3.91 -20.34 -31.42
C LEU A 780 2.58 -20.02 -32.13
N PRO A 781 1.71 -19.11 -31.64
CA PRO A 781 0.51 -18.70 -32.38
C PRO A 781 0.82 -18.16 -33.78
N THR A 782 1.88 -17.35 -33.90
CA THR A 782 2.35 -16.81 -35.18
C THR A 782 2.86 -17.91 -36.11
N ALA A 783 3.60 -18.89 -35.59
CA ALA A 783 4.07 -20.03 -36.37
C ALA A 783 2.90 -20.87 -36.93
N VAL A 784 1.84 -21.06 -36.15
CA VAL A 784 0.63 -21.75 -36.58
C VAL A 784 -0.12 -20.93 -37.65
N ALA A 785 -0.28 -19.63 -37.45
CA ALA A 785 -0.92 -18.74 -38.44
C ALA A 785 -0.13 -18.66 -39.76
N ASN A 786 1.21 -18.58 -39.68
CA ASN A 786 2.10 -18.59 -40.84
C ASN A 786 1.97 -19.88 -41.64
N LEU A 787 1.91 -21.02 -40.96
CA LEU A 787 1.68 -22.31 -41.63
C LEU A 787 0.39 -22.29 -42.46
N PHE A 788 -0.72 -21.85 -41.88
CA PHE A 788 -1.98 -21.80 -42.62
C PHE A 788 -1.97 -20.76 -43.75
N THR A 789 -1.26 -19.64 -43.57
CA THR A 789 -1.04 -18.65 -44.63
C THR A 789 -0.27 -19.26 -45.80
N GLU A 790 0.80 -20.02 -45.54
CA GLU A 790 1.56 -20.73 -46.55
C GLU A 790 0.68 -21.75 -47.30
N ILE A 791 -0.15 -22.52 -46.57
CA ILE A 791 -1.13 -23.44 -47.16
C ILE A 791 -2.10 -22.69 -48.09
N GLY A 792 -2.63 -21.55 -47.64
CA GLY A 792 -3.56 -20.72 -48.42
C GLY A 792 -2.93 -20.08 -49.66
N ILE A 793 -1.65 -19.73 -49.62
CA ILE A 793 -0.89 -19.25 -50.80
C ILE A 793 -0.73 -20.39 -51.81
N LEU A 794 -0.30 -21.57 -51.35
CA LEU A 794 -0.13 -22.75 -52.21
C LEU A 794 -1.45 -23.15 -52.88
N ARG A 795 -2.57 -23.11 -52.15
CA ARG A 795 -3.92 -23.37 -52.67
C ARG A 795 -4.29 -22.44 -53.82
N ARG A 796 -4.09 -21.14 -53.61
CA ARG A 796 -4.36 -20.14 -54.66
C ARG A 796 -3.51 -20.42 -55.89
N TRP A 797 -2.23 -20.74 -55.73
CA TRP A 797 -1.34 -21.02 -56.87
C TRP A 797 -1.71 -22.29 -57.66
N THR A 798 -2.22 -23.34 -56.99
CA THR A 798 -2.74 -24.53 -57.69
C THR A 798 -4.02 -24.25 -58.47
N ASP A 799 -4.86 -23.32 -58.00
CA ASP A 799 -6.10 -22.94 -58.69
C ASP A 799 -5.84 -22.10 -59.97
N TYR A 800 -4.69 -21.40 -60.05
CA TYR A 800 -4.34 -20.54 -61.20
C TYR A 800 -3.45 -21.19 -62.27
N THR A 801 -2.73 -22.28 -61.99
CA THR A 801 -1.77 -22.88 -62.94
C THR A 801 -1.67 -24.41 -62.84
N ILE A 802 -1.86 -25.14 -63.95
CA ILE A 802 -1.46 -26.55 -64.07
C ILE A 802 0.00 -26.60 -64.56
N GLN A 803 0.97 -26.61 -63.64
CA GLN A 803 2.35 -26.95 -63.96
C GLN A 803 3.00 -27.75 -62.83
N GLY A 804 3.77 -28.79 -63.19
CA GLY A 804 4.42 -29.72 -62.25
C GLY A 804 5.37 -29.08 -61.23
N SER A 805 5.75 -27.80 -61.42
CA SER A 805 6.54 -27.02 -60.46
C SER A 805 5.77 -26.69 -59.16
N VAL A 806 4.46 -26.43 -59.26
CA VAL A 806 3.60 -26.14 -58.08
C VAL A 806 3.34 -27.43 -57.30
N ILE A 807 3.15 -28.55 -58.00
CA ILE A 807 3.04 -29.88 -57.38
C ILE A 807 4.36 -30.27 -56.70
N ALA A 808 5.52 -29.98 -57.30
CA ALA A 808 6.82 -30.19 -56.69
C ALA A 808 7.07 -29.28 -55.47
N ALA A 809 6.59 -28.03 -55.50
CA ALA A 809 6.64 -27.12 -54.36
C ALA A 809 5.72 -27.58 -53.22
N ALA A 810 4.50 -28.03 -53.53
CA ALA A 810 3.58 -28.63 -52.57
C ALA A 810 4.14 -29.94 -51.99
N ALA A 811 4.85 -30.75 -52.78
CA ALA A 811 5.54 -31.95 -52.31
C ALA A 811 6.73 -31.63 -51.39
N LYS A 812 7.56 -30.63 -51.72
CA LYS A 812 8.63 -30.13 -50.82
C LYS A 812 8.05 -29.51 -49.54
N PHE A 813 6.90 -28.85 -49.65
CA PHE A 813 6.16 -28.30 -48.52
C PHE A 813 5.64 -29.42 -47.60
N LYS A 814 5.10 -30.50 -48.18
CA LYS A 814 4.69 -31.74 -47.50
C LYS A 814 5.86 -32.40 -46.76
N GLU A 815 7.04 -32.46 -47.37
CA GLU A 815 8.26 -33.01 -46.75
C GLU A 815 8.68 -32.21 -45.51
N LYS A 816 8.59 -30.88 -45.56
CA LYS A 816 8.94 -30.00 -44.42
C LYS A 816 7.94 -30.02 -43.26
N LEU A 817 6.69 -30.43 -43.49
CA LEU A 817 5.62 -30.37 -42.49
C LEU A 817 5.62 -31.54 -41.50
N ARG A 818 6.44 -32.58 -41.73
CA ARG A 818 6.72 -33.68 -40.79
C ARG A 818 5.48 -34.44 -40.26
N THR A 819 4.29 -34.22 -40.84
CA THR A 819 3.00 -34.92 -40.57
C THR A 819 2.32 -35.35 -41.88
N PRO A 820 1.53 -36.45 -41.90
CA PRO A 820 0.83 -36.90 -43.11
C PRO A 820 -0.38 -36.01 -43.45
N PHE A 821 -0.29 -35.23 -44.55
CA PHE A 821 -1.43 -34.54 -45.15
C PHE A 821 -2.08 -35.42 -46.22
N VAL A 822 -3.37 -35.72 -46.06
CA VAL A 822 -4.20 -36.40 -47.08
C VAL A 822 -4.72 -35.40 -48.12
N ASP A 823 -4.87 -34.13 -47.72
CA ASP A 823 -5.25 -32.98 -48.54
C ASP A 823 -4.16 -31.90 -48.37
N PRO A 824 -3.53 -31.39 -49.44
CA PRO A 824 -2.47 -30.37 -49.32
C PRO A 824 -2.97 -29.03 -48.76
N PHE A 825 -4.29 -28.84 -48.62
CA PHE A 825 -4.91 -27.59 -48.20
C PHE A 825 -5.65 -27.63 -46.88
N ALA A 826 -5.59 -28.76 -46.17
CA ALA A 826 -6.20 -28.91 -44.85
C ALA A 826 -5.34 -29.81 -43.96
N ILE A 827 -5.21 -29.46 -42.68
CA ILE A 827 -4.44 -30.27 -41.74
C ILE A 827 -5.17 -31.59 -41.44
N HIS A 828 -4.40 -32.66 -41.29
CA HIS A 828 -4.90 -33.96 -40.84
C HIS A 828 -3.99 -34.50 -39.72
N PRO A 829 -3.96 -33.85 -38.53
CA PRO A 829 -3.12 -34.31 -37.44
C PRO A 829 -3.53 -35.70 -36.97
N VAL A 830 -2.55 -36.56 -36.73
CA VAL A 830 -2.76 -37.94 -36.28
C VAL A 830 -2.02 -38.20 -34.98
N VAL A 831 -2.54 -39.13 -34.20
CA VAL A 831 -1.79 -39.80 -33.12
C VAL A 831 -0.98 -40.91 -33.78
N ASP A 832 0.35 -40.79 -33.76
CA ASP A 832 1.27 -41.71 -34.48
C ASP A 832 2.21 -42.49 -33.55
N GLY A 833 1.91 -42.51 -32.25
CA GLY A 833 2.60 -43.33 -31.26
C GLY A 833 3.96 -42.77 -30.84
N ARG A 834 4.07 -41.43 -30.78
CA ARG A 834 5.23 -40.72 -30.24
C ARG A 834 5.42 -40.99 -28.75
N ILE A 835 4.34 -41.15 -27.99
CA ILE A 835 4.39 -41.40 -26.55
C ILE A 835 3.54 -42.63 -26.24
N ARG A 836 4.17 -43.70 -25.75
CA ARG A 836 3.47 -44.95 -25.41
C ARG A 836 3.49 -45.24 -23.91
N ASN A 837 2.32 -45.36 -23.31
CA ASN A 837 2.17 -45.85 -21.93
C ASN A 837 2.01 -47.38 -21.96
N ILE A 838 2.98 -48.12 -21.42
CA ILE A 838 2.97 -49.59 -21.54
C ILE A 838 1.87 -50.29 -20.73
N GLN A 839 1.21 -49.59 -19.80
CA GLN A 839 0.10 -50.16 -19.02
C GLN A 839 -1.26 -50.01 -19.69
N ILE A 840 -1.37 -49.12 -20.68
CA ILE A 840 -2.56 -48.99 -21.50
C ILE A 840 -2.34 -49.94 -22.68
N LYS A 841 -3.05 -51.08 -22.69
CA LYS A 841 -3.15 -51.89 -23.91
C LYS A 841 -3.97 -51.08 -24.90
N ASP A 842 -3.31 -50.54 -25.93
CA ASP A 842 -3.96 -49.89 -27.08
C ASP A 842 -5.04 -50.79 -27.72
#